data_AF-Q7YXL5-F1
#
_entry.id   AF-Q7YXL5-F1
#
_cell.length_a   1.000
_cell.length_b   1.000
_cell.length_c   1.000
_cell.angle_alpha   90.00
_cell.angle_beta   90.00
_cell.angle_gamma   90.00
#
_symmetry.space_group_name_H-M   'P 1'
#
loop_
_entity.id
_entity.type
_entity.pdbx_description
1 polymer ?
#
loop_
_entity_poly.entity_id
_entity_poly.type
_entity_poly.pdbx_seq_one_letter_code
_entity_poly.pdbx_strand_id
1 'polypeptide(L)'
;MSALKFICLIFLVTQARSSPIQPKNTEYRLPDGAVEVNTYDIELTLKSDVFETNQFSGVAEVLFKNMKETNEIKIHANKMTFSEIVLETVDGTQIGLQNEGNFEIDSATDILTLTTDTSLAQGIEYRLRFTYEAELRTNEMYGFYKSSYVAADGTTRYLGTTQFQPTHARKAFPCFDEPFYKAIFKIKIRHPNQYRADGNTVGTSVVDPQDNTALITTFAPTPRMSSYIIAFVVSDFTCSGGAEIEPGIPHQVCSRDEAESTREVAVNVGPNLTWALEEFTNIKYSESTITKLDQFAIPDFSAGAMENWGLITYRETALLWDPLESSNRYKQRVETVISHELAHFWFGDLVTTKWWSDTFLNEGFATYFEYLATAEVEPTWGMEKQFVIEQLQPVLVSDSSVNSQALSAEASTPDQVSGRFSSISYNKGGSVIRMVAHFLGAEGFRNGIRKYLEDNKFGSTTPADLWRALTESTTVLPTSVSVIMDNWTYKAGYPVLQVKRNGDDVVVTQERFLISGTPEDTEKWYVPISYTTSTDSDKFLDTSPKVWLNPLTTNVNITDALKERDWIILNNQQTGFYRIDYDDNLWEKIKIALTQTGFDGIHELNRAQIVDDYYNFARAGLHSYSSFLELIKFLKADSSYYPWYSAFTAFSSMLQRTGDEKIRAGLHEYIRELMVVLYNTVPFNKPNDDDQIYTHKRVLAVTWACNLEVKDCIDNSLAAFGTYRNTATRPDKNLRSVIYCNALRHSNDPGDWEYLWEQFGTSQIATEQVTILSALGCTKDDEIRKKYLSLSINSTSGIRQQDALSVFSAVYSGNPDGVDLAFDFLLENYEDIYEYYASMNSFRNLFSGLANRFTKKQQTDKLSDFIENTPNLPESVETAARGALSTALNNLEIIEQFEKELSQYFNVGSASSAEPARLGFATTVTTLMVLLYKAF
;
A
#
# COMPACT_ATOMS: atom_id res chain seq x y z
N MET A 1 -52.42 31.13 -0.26
CA MET A 1 -51.86 30.92 -1.62
C MET A 1 -50.42 31.46 -1.77
N SER A 2 -49.66 31.65 -0.68
CA SER A 2 -48.24 32.04 -0.70
C SER A 2 -47.30 31.10 0.07
N ALA A 3 -47.81 30.09 0.78
CA ALA A 3 -47.00 29.12 1.51
C ALA A 3 -46.67 27.85 0.67
N LEU A 4 -47.50 27.51 -0.32
CA LEU A 4 -47.27 26.34 -1.19
C LEU A 4 -46.21 26.59 -2.29
N LYS A 5 -45.89 27.85 -2.58
CA LYS A 5 -44.84 28.21 -3.54
C LYS A 5 -43.43 28.19 -2.93
N PHE A 6 -43.30 28.32 -1.61
CA PHE A 6 -41.99 28.30 -0.94
C PHE A 6 -41.48 26.87 -0.69
N ILE A 7 -42.41 25.93 -0.38
CA ILE A 7 -42.07 24.51 -0.18
C ILE A 7 -41.78 23.80 -1.51
N CYS A 8 -42.45 24.18 -2.61
CA CYS A 8 -42.09 23.69 -3.94
C CYS A 8 -40.76 24.27 -4.45
N LEU A 9 -40.33 25.46 -4.02
CA LEU A 9 -39.01 25.98 -4.42
C LEU A 9 -37.87 25.25 -3.68
N ILE A 10 -38.08 24.86 -2.41
CA ILE A 10 -37.08 24.09 -1.65
C ILE A 10 -36.99 22.64 -2.15
N PHE A 11 -38.09 22.03 -2.61
CA PHE A 11 -38.06 20.70 -3.24
C PHE A 11 -37.60 20.69 -4.71
N LEU A 12 -37.73 21.79 -5.45
CA LEU A 12 -37.17 21.91 -6.81
C LEU A 12 -35.71 22.38 -6.83
N VAL A 13 -35.22 23.05 -5.78
CA VAL A 13 -33.79 23.40 -5.63
C VAL A 13 -32.98 22.24 -5.03
N THR A 14 -33.60 21.27 -4.36
CA THR A 14 -32.94 20.04 -3.87
C THR A 14 -33.00 18.85 -4.84
N GLN A 15 -33.69 19.00 -5.98
CA GLN A 15 -33.66 18.03 -7.10
C GLN A 15 -33.02 18.57 -8.38
N ALA A 16 -32.46 19.79 -8.35
CA ALA A 16 -31.30 20.06 -9.18
C ALA A 16 -30.12 19.34 -8.54
N ARG A 17 -30.09 18.00 -8.68
CA ARG A 17 -28.81 17.33 -8.87
C ARG A 17 -28.13 18.21 -9.91
N SER A 18 -26.98 18.79 -9.57
CA SER A 18 -25.93 18.79 -10.56
C SER A 18 -25.92 17.33 -11.02
N SER A 19 -26.49 17.10 -12.22
CA SER A 19 -25.85 16.09 -13.05
C SER A 19 -24.39 16.46 -12.89
N PRO A 20 -23.49 15.56 -12.44
CA PRO A 20 -22.08 15.84 -12.60
C PRO A 20 -22.02 16.37 -14.02
N ILE A 21 -21.51 17.60 -14.21
CA ILE A 21 -21.21 18.07 -15.56
C ILE A 21 -20.50 16.86 -16.11
N GLN A 22 -21.15 16.10 -17.01
CA GLN A 22 -20.49 14.93 -17.54
C GLN A 22 -19.24 15.57 -18.09
N PRO A 23 -18.05 15.24 -17.54
CA PRO A 23 -16.85 15.78 -18.13
C PRO A 23 -17.05 15.46 -19.61
N LYS A 24 -16.94 16.49 -20.48
CA LYS A 24 -16.84 16.28 -21.94
C LYS A 24 -16.13 14.96 -22.08
N ASN A 25 -16.70 13.96 -22.75
CA ASN A 25 -16.21 12.58 -22.74
C ASN A 25 -14.69 12.58 -23.06
N THR A 26 -13.84 12.78 -22.05
CA THR A 26 -12.45 13.18 -22.24
C THR A 26 -11.73 11.86 -22.36
N GLU A 27 -11.32 11.54 -23.58
CA GLU A 27 -10.67 10.27 -23.87
C GLU A 27 -9.23 10.35 -23.36
N TYR A 28 -9.00 9.86 -22.14
CA TYR A 28 -7.67 9.78 -21.50
C TYR A 28 -6.77 8.70 -22.11
N ARG A 29 -7.36 7.76 -22.85
CA ARG A 29 -6.65 6.67 -23.50
C ARG A 29 -6.21 7.10 -24.89
N LEU A 30 -5.01 6.67 -25.27
CA LEU A 30 -4.61 6.70 -26.67
C LEU A 30 -5.49 5.73 -27.47
N PRO A 31 -5.71 5.96 -28.78
CA PRO A 31 -6.56 5.09 -29.59
C PRO A 31 -6.06 3.63 -29.57
N ASP A 32 -6.86 2.73 -28.99
CA ASP A 32 -6.42 1.36 -28.72
C ASP A 32 -6.03 0.60 -30.00
N GLY A 33 -4.82 0.02 -29.95
CA GLY A 33 -4.20 -0.70 -31.06
C GLY A 33 -4.06 0.11 -32.34
N ALA A 34 -4.04 1.44 -32.29
CA ALA A 34 -3.86 2.28 -33.49
C ALA A 34 -2.41 2.30 -33.97
N VAL A 35 -1.44 2.08 -33.07
CA VAL A 35 -0.02 2.03 -33.40
C VAL A 35 0.65 0.80 -32.78
N GLU A 36 1.69 0.32 -33.43
CA GLU A 36 2.65 -0.63 -32.87
C GLU A 36 3.99 0.11 -32.73
N VAL A 37 4.50 0.20 -31.50
CA VAL A 37 5.75 0.94 -31.23
C VAL A 37 6.94 0.00 -31.29
N ASN A 38 7.99 0.42 -31.98
CA ASN A 38 9.15 -0.42 -32.26
C ASN A 38 10.35 0.00 -31.42
N THR A 39 10.88 1.19 -31.67
CA THR A 39 12.10 1.69 -31.03
C THR A 39 11.99 3.18 -30.70
N TYR A 40 12.60 3.57 -29.58
CA TYR A 40 12.88 4.95 -29.22
C TYR A 40 14.39 5.21 -29.22
N ASP A 41 14.79 6.31 -29.83
CA ASP A 41 16.13 6.90 -29.73
C ASP A 41 15.98 8.22 -28.94
N ILE A 42 16.52 8.26 -27.71
CA ILE A 42 16.34 9.36 -26.76
C ILE A 42 17.71 9.93 -26.39
N GLU A 43 17.88 11.23 -26.59
CA GLU A 43 19.05 11.99 -26.16
C GLU A 43 18.62 13.10 -25.20
N LEU A 44 19.13 13.09 -23.97
CA LEU A 44 18.88 14.11 -22.95
C LEU A 44 20.14 14.94 -22.71
N THR A 45 19.99 16.25 -22.60
CA THR A 45 21.08 17.18 -22.33
C THR A 45 20.85 17.93 -21.03
N LEU A 46 21.70 17.62 -20.05
CA LEU A 46 21.84 18.34 -18.80
C LEU A 46 23.07 19.25 -18.89
N LYS A 47 22.86 20.55 -18.81
CA LYS A 47 23.96 21.54 -18.80
C LYS A 47 24.66 21.57 -17.43
N SER A 48 25.82 22.22 -17.36
CA SER A 48 26.59 22.36 -16.12
C SER A 48 25.81 23.01 -14.98
N ASP A 49 24.85 23.86 -15.32
CA ASP A 49 23.97 24.61 -14.41
C ASP A 49 22.56 23.99 -14.27
N VAL A 50 22.40 22.70 -14.62
CA VAL A 50 21.09 22.02 -14.61
C VAL A 50 20.43 22.05 -13.23
N PHE A 51 21.20 22.00 -12.14
CA PHE A 51 20.64 22.00 -10.80
C PHE A 51 20.37 23.42 -10.27
N GLU A 52 20.91 24.46 -10.89
CA GLU A 52 20.56 25.85 -10.63
C GLU A 52 19.33 26.28 -11.44
N THR A 53 19.28 25.88 -12.72
CA THR A 53 18.21 26.27 -13.66
C THR A 53 17.00 25.33 -13.64
N ASN A 54 17.21 24.08 -13.25
CA ASN A 54 16.27 22.96 -13.38
C ASN A 54 15.84 22.68 -14.84
N GLN A 55 16.57 23.17 -15.85
CA GLN A 55 16.20 23.00 -17.26
C GLN A 55 17.02 21.89 -17.91
N PHE A 56 16.38 21.05 -18.71
CA PHE A 56 17.04 20.12 -19.62
C PHE A 56 16.42 20.19 -21.02
N SER A 57 17.17 19.79 -22.03
CA SER A 57 16.66 19.63 -23.38
C SER A 57 16.74 18.19 -23.83
N GLY A 58 15.94 17.82 -24.81
CA GLY A 58 15.92 16.47 -25.34
C GLY A 58 15.64 16.40 -26.83
N VAL A 59 16.11 15.30 -27.42
CA VAL A 59 15.68 14.80 -28.73
C VAL A 59 15.10 13.42 -28.50
N ALA A 60 13.83 13.23 -28.85
CA ALA A 60 13.17 11.93 -28.78
C ALA A 60 12.68 11.55 -30.17
N GLU A 61 13.07 10.38 -30.64
CA GLU A 61 12.64 9.85 -31.92
C GLU A 61 11.97 8.49 -31.70
N VAL A 62 10.78 8.32 -32.25
CA VAL A 62 10.03 7.06 -32.19
C VAL A 62 9.80 6.50 -33.58
N LEU A 63 10.13 5.22 -33.73
CA LEU A 63 9.70 4.40 -34.85
C LEU A 63 8.43 3.67 -34.46
N PHE A 64 7.35 3.91 -35.19
CA PHE A 64 6.07 3.26 -34.96
C PHE A 64 5.41 2.88 -36.28
N LYS A 65 4.68 1.77 -36.25
CA LYS A 65 3.87 1.29 -37.35
C LYS A 65 2.43 1.67 -37.12
N ASN A 66 1.84 2.29 -38.13
CA ASN A 66 0.43 2.64 -38.08
C ASN A 66 -0.43 1.40 -38.34
N MET A 67 -1.39 1.10 -37.47
CA MET A 67 -2.19 -0.13 -37.54
C MET A 67 -3.60 0.11 -38.11
N LYS A 68 -4.00 1.37 -38.26
CA LYS A 68 -5.25 1.82 -38.88
C LYS A 68 -5.01 3.07 -39.69
N GLU A 69 -5.56 3.17 -40.89
CA GLU A 69 -5.47 4.41 -41.69
C GLU A 69 -6.02 5.60 -40.89
N THR A 70 -5.24 6.69 -40.78
CA THR A 70 -5.57 7.86 -39.95
C THR A 70 -4.88 9.11 -40.50
N ASN A 71 -5.34 10.29 -40.09
CA ASN A 71 -4.68 11.58 -40.31
C ASN A 71 -4.23 12.22 -38.98
N GLU A 72 -4.32 11.48 -37.87
CA GLU A 72 -3.96 11.95 -36.53
C GLU A 72 -3.02 10.97 -35.84
N ILE A 73 -2.00 11.51 -35.20
CA ILE A 73 -1.16 10.81 -34.22
C ILE A 73 -1.42 11.45 -32.86
N LYS A 74 -1.82 10.63 -31.88
CA LYS A 74 -1.96 11.05 -30.49
C LYS A 74 -0.83 10.44 -29.66
N ILE A 75 -0.15 11.26 -28.87
CA ILE A 75 1.00 10.85 -28.05
C ILE A 75 0.98 11.60 -26.71
N HIS A 76 1.51 11.01 -25.64
CA HIS A 76 1.58 11.69 -24.35
C HIS A 76 2.80 12.61 -24.25
N ALA A 77 2.62 13.80 -23.68
CA ALA A 77 3.68 14.74 -23.30
C ALA A 77 3.16 15.65 -22.18
N ASN A 78 4.02 16.11 -21.25
CA ASN A 78 3.60 16.97 -20.14
C ASN A 78 4.60 18.11 -19.88
N LYS A 79 4.11 19.36 -19.98
CA LYS A 79 4.89 20.60 -19.74
C LYS A 79 6.22 20.63 -20.50
N MET A 80 6.17 20.36 -21.80
CA MET A 80 7.32 20.42 -22.72
C MET A 80 7.10 21.54 -23.73
N THR A 81 8.19 22.19 -24.14
CA THR A 81 8.18 23.16 -25.24
C THR A 81 8.90 22.56 -26.43
N PHE A 82 8.22 22.47 -27.58
CA PHE A 82 8.77 21.89 -28.80
C PHE A 82 9.38 22.98 -29.68
N SER A 83 10.67 22.83 -30.02
CA SER A 83 11.31 23.66 -31.03
C SER A 83 11.12 23.09 -32.44
N GLU A 84 10.99 21.77 -32.56
CA GLU A 84 10.80 21.08 -33.84
C GLU A 84 10.07 19.75 -33.62
N ILE A 85 9.13 19.42 -34.52
CA ILE A 85 8.50 18.10 -34.63
C ILE A 85 8.53 17.69 -36.10
N VAL A 86 9.20 16.59 -36.41
CA VAL A 86 9.33 16.09 -37.78
C VAL A 86 8.71 14.70 -37.88
N LEU A 87 7.77 14.54 -38.80
CA LEU A 87 7.21 13.24 -39.18
C LEU A 87 7.72 12.85 -40.57
N GLU A 88 8.27 11.66 -40.69
CA GLU A 88 8.80 11.14 -41.95
C GLU A 88 8.41 9.66 -42.13
N THR A 89 8.35 9.21 -43.38
CA THR A 89 8.46 7.78 -43.69
C THR A 89 9.87 7.29 -43.43
N VAL A 90 10.06 5.97 -43.29
CA VAL A 90 11.38 5.37 -43.02
C VAL A 90 12.42 5.68 -44.11
N ASP A 91 11.99 5.97 -45.35
CA ASP A 91 12.86 6.39 -46.46
C ASP A 91 13.23 7.89 -46.44
N GLY A 92 12.79 8.65 -45.43
CA GLY A 92 13.10 10.06 -45.23
C GLY A 92 12.17 11.03 -45.96
N THR A 93 11.02 10.56 -46.47
CA THR A 93 10.02 11.47 -47.04
C THR A 93 9.25 12.15 -45.91
N GLN A 94 9.44 13.46 -45.76
CA GLN A 94 8.75 14.26 -44.76
C GLN A 94 7.25 14.37 -45.07
N ILE A 95 6.43 14.25 -44.02
CA ILE A 95 4.98 14.42 -44.04
C ILE A 95 4.65 15.71 -43.30
N GLY A 96 3.98 16.63 -43.99
CA GLY A 96 3.57 17.90 -43.40
C GLY A 96 2.59 17.73 -42.24
N LEU A 97 2.75 18.57 -41.22
CA LEU A 97 1.88 18.65 -40.04
C LEU A 97 1.04 19.94 -40.13
N GLN A 98 -0.28 19.81 -40.10
CA GLN A 98 -1.21 20.94 -40.23
C GLN A 98 -1.08 21.95 -39.08
N ASN A 99 -0.63 21.49 -37.91
CA ASN A 99 -0.43 22.28 -36.71
C ASN A 99 1.04 22.68 -36.48
N GLU A 100 1.87 22.65 -37.52
CA GLU A 100 3.26 23.12 -37.45
C GLU A 100 3.33 24.57 -36.94
N GLY A 101 4.12 24.77 -35.88
CA GLY A 101 4.27 26.07 -35.21
C GLY A 101 3.22 26.37 -34.11
N ASN A 102 2.20 25.51 -33.92
CA ASN A 102 1.28 25.59 -32.77
C ASN A 102 0.93 24.21 -32.22
N PHE A 103 1.90 23.57 -31.55
CA PHE A 103 1.71 22.30 -30.87
C PHE A 103 1.24 22.53 -29.43
N GLU A 104 -0.04 22.27 -29.18
CA GLU A 104 -0.63 22.39 -27.85
C GLU A 104 -0.85 21.00 -27.24
N ILE A 105 -0.39 20.86 -25.99
CA ILE A 105 -0.66 19.69 -25.15
C ILE A 105 -1.98 19.94 -24.42
N ASP A 106 -2.92 19.00 -24.51
CA ASP A 106 -4.12 19.06 -23.69
C ASP A 106 -3.76 18.82 -22.22
N SER A 107 -3.95 19.84 -21.39
CA SER A 107 -3.54 19.82 -19.98
C SER A 107 -4.38 18.92 -19.08
N ALA A 108 -5.53 18.43 -19.55
CA ALA A 108 -6.37 17.50 -18.81
C ALA A 108 -5.95 16.04 -19.06
N THR A 109 -5.47 15.72 -20.26
CA THR A 109 -5.13 14.35 -20.69
C THR A 109 -3.63 14.10 -20.85
N ASP A 110 -2.82 15.15 -20.89
CA ASP A 110 -1.43 15.13 -21.32
C ASP A 110 -1.23 14.58 -22.74
N ILE A 111 -2.22 14.75 -23.63
CA ILE A 111 -2.16 14.29 -25.02
C ILE A 111 -1.80 15.45 -25.95
N LEU A 112 -0.75 15.25 -26.74
CA LEU A 112 -0.44 16.03 -27.92
C LEU A 112 -1.04 15.34 -29.16
N THR A 113 -1.85 16.07 -29.91
CA THR A 113 -2.43 15.58 -31.19
C THR A 113 -1.69 16.23 -32.35
N LEU A 114 -1.14 15.42 -33.24
CA LEU A 114 -0.50 15.85 -34.49
C LEU A 114 -1.41 15.49 -35.65
N THR A 115 -1.83 16.49 -36.43
CA THR A 115 -2.68 16.27 -37.61
C THR A 115 -1.83 16.38 -38.87
N THR A 116 -1.88 15.36 -39.73
CA THR A 116 -1.04 15.27 -40.92
C THR A 116 -1.75 15.81 -42.17
N ASP A 117 -0.99 16.33 -43.13
CA ASP A 117 -1.52 16.81 -44.43
C ASP A 117 -2.03 15.68 -45.31
N THR A 118 -1.49 14.47 -45.11
CA THR A 118 -1.84 13.26 -45.85
C THR A 118 -2.18 12.14 -44.88
N SER A 119 -3.06 11.23 -45.29
CA SER A 119 -3.42 10.10 -44.44
C SER A 119 -2.23 9.13 -44.33
N LEU A 120 -1.93 8.75 -43.09
CA LEU A 120 -0.99 7.70 -42.75
C LEU A 120 -1.61 6.35 -43.08
N ALA A 121 -0.95 5.60 -43.95
CA ALA A 121 -1.44 4.32 -44.42
C ALA A 121 -1.31 3.23 -43.34
N GLN A 122 -2.26 2.31 -43.33
CA GLN A 122 -2.20 1.12 -42.48
C GLN A 122 -1.00 0.24 -42.88
N GLY A 123 -0.31 -0.29 -41.87
CA GLY A 123 0.80 -1.22 -42.02
C GLY A 123 2.14 -0.56 -42.36
N ILE A 124 2.19 0.76 -42.52
CA ILE A 124 3.40 1.51 -42.83
C ILE A 124 4.06 2.00 -41.53
N GLU A 125 5.39 1.92 -41.49
CA GLU A 125 6.23 2.44 -40.41
C GLU A 125 6.63 3.90 -40.69
N TYR A 126 6.62 4.71 -39.65
CA TYR A 126 6.93 6.12 -39.67
C TYR A 126 7.94 6.45 -38.56
N ARG A 127 8.68 7.54 -38.78
CA ARG A 127 9.63 8.14 -37.84
C ARG A 127 9.08 9.47 -37.37
N LEU A 128 8.88 9.62 -36.07
CA LEU A 128 8.44 10.86 -35.46
C LEU A 128 9.50 11.35 -34.49
N ARG A 129 10.07 12.52 -34.79
CA ARG A 129 11.16 13.13 -34.04
C ARG A 129 10.71 14.43 -33.38
N PHE A 130 11.05 14.58 -32.12
CA PHE A 130 10.80 15.77 -31.29
C PHE A 130 12.13 16.37 -30.86
N THR A 131 12.26 17.69 -30.95
CA THR A 131 13.29 18.47 -30.28
C THR A 131 12.59 19.38 -29.27
N TYR A 132 12.96 19.29 -27.99
CA TYR A 132 12.20 19.93 -26.91
C TYR A 132 13.05 20.42 -25.74
N GLU A 133 12.46 21.32 -24.96
CA GLU A 133 12.95 21.76 -23.65
C GLU A 133 11.91 21.41 -22.56
N ALA A 134 12.40 21.07 -21.37
CA ALA A 134 11.60 20.67 -20.22
C ALA A 134 12.32 20.96 -18.90
N GLU A 135 11.60 20.83 -17.79
CA GLU A 135 12.12 21.10 -16.46
C GLU A 135 12.21 19.84 -15.61
N LEU A 136 13.32 19.70 -14.88
CA LEU A 136 13.38 18.80 -13.73
C LEU A 136 12.28 19.19 -12.75
N ARG A 137 11.47 18.20 -12.34
CA ARG A 137 10.48 18.45 -11.30
C ARG A 137 11.18 18.73 -9.97
N THR A 138 10.74 19.78 -9.28
CA THR A 138 11.32 20.24 -8.01
C THR A 138 10.32 20.21 -6.85
N ASN A 139 9.03 20.09 -7.17
CA ASN A 139 7.94 20.06 -6.22
C ASN A 139 7.23 18.69 -6.17
N GLU A 140 7.62 17.74 -7.00
CA GLU A 140 7.08 16.38 -7.05
C GLU A 140 8.19 15.34 -7.30
N MET A 141 7.99 14.12 -6.80
CA MET A 141 8.94 13.00 -6.91
C MET A 141 8.52 12.05 -8.06
N TYR A 142 8.06 12.62 -9.18
CA TYR A 142 7.58 11.90 -10.36
C TYR A 142 8.13 12.52 -11.65
N GLY A 143 8.27 11.73 -12.71
CA GLY A 143 8.91 12.16 -13.94
C GLY A 143 10.43 12.17 -13.80
N PHE A 144 11.12 13.06 -14.52
CA PHE A 144 12.52 13.34 -14.28
C PHE A 144 12.63 14.49 -13.28
N TYR A 145 13.12 14.22 -12.07
CA TYR A 145 13.04 15.13 -10.95
C TYR A 145 14.38 15.31 -10.24
N LYS A 146 14.48 16.41 -9.50
CA LYS A 146 15.65 16.80 -8.73
C LYS A 146 15.51 16.33 -7.28
N SER A 147 16.53 15.64 -6.77
CA SER A 147 16.67 15.28 -5.35
C SER A 147 17.94 15.89 -4.76
N SER A 148 18.06 15.91 -3.42
CA SER A 148 19.25 16.42 -2.75
C SER A 148 19.60 15.69 -1.44
N TYR A 149 20.85 15.83 -1.05
CA TYR A 149 21.35 15.40 0.26
C TYR A 149 22.44 16.34 0.77
N VAL A 150 22.72 16.26 2.07
CA VAL A 150 23.80 17.02 2.71
C VAL A 150 25.01 16.11 2.82
N ALA A 151 26.12 16.52 2.23
CA ALA A 151 27.37 15.79 2.29
C ALA A 151 28.09 15.99 3.64
N ALA A 152 29.12 15.18 3.91
CA ALA A 152 29.89 15.24 5.15
C ALA A 152 30.55 16.60 5.44
N ASP A 153 30.83 17.39 4.39
CA ASP A 153 31.38 18.76 4.50
C ASP A 153 30.30 19.83 4.76
N GLY A 154 29.03 19.43 4.87
CA GLY A 154 27.88 20.30 5.06
C GLY A 154 27.33 20.92 3.77
N THR A 155 27.91 20.61 2.61
CA THR A 155 27.41 21.11 1.31
C THR A 155 26.19 20.33 0.84
N THR A 156 25.23 21.02 0.23
CA THR A 156 24.10 20.36 -0.44
C THR A 156 24.55 19.85 -1.81
N ARG A 157 24.39 18.54 -2.03
CA ARG A 157 24.61 17.86 -3.30
C ARG A 157 23.27 17.58 -3.96
N TYR A 158 23.25 17.60 -5.28
CA TYR A 158 22.05 17.42 -6.08
C TYR A 158 22.22 16.24 -7.03
N LEU A 159 21.10 15.59 -7.32
CA LEU A 159 21.01 14.53 -8.31
C LEU A 159 19.73 14.67 -9.13
N GLY A 160 19.76 14.17 -10.36
CA GLY A 160 18.58 13.96 -11.19
C GLY A 160 18.21 12.48 -11.18
N THR A 161 16.95 12.14 -10.97
CA THR A 161 16.47 10.75 -10.93
C THR A 161 15.05 10.65 -11.48
N THR A 162 14.61 9.43 -11.78
CA THR A 162 13.33 9.17 -12.46
C THR A 162 12.38 8.32 -11.63
N GLN A 163 11.09 8.65 -11.67
CA GLN A 163 9.98 7.79 -11.24
C GLN A 163 8.84 7.90 -12.24
N PHE A 164 8.64 6.88 -13.07
CA PHE A 164 7.71 6.96 -14.21
C PHE A 164 6.39 6.21 -14.00
N GLN A 165 6.31 5.23 -13.11
CA GLN A 165 5.05 4.57 -12.80
C GLN A 165 4.07 5.53 -12.10
N PRO A 166 2.77 5.55 -12.50
CA PRO A 166 2.18 4.78 -13.61
C PRO A 166 2.21 5.51 -14.97
N THR A 167 2.15 6.85 -14.99
CA THR A 167 1.93 7.65 -16.22
C THR A 167 2.82 8.89 -16.26
N HIS A 168 4.09 8.74 -15.88
CA HIS A 168 5.00 9.86 -15.67
C HIS A 168 6.24 9.84 -16.59
N ALA A 169 6.42 8.84 -17.45
CA ALA A 169 7.47 8.90 -18.48
C ALA A 169 7.23 10.09 -19.43
N ARG A 170 5.96 10.42 -19.70
CA ARG A 170 5.52 11.62 -20.45
C ARG A 170 6.02 12.96 -19.89
N LYS A 171 6.54 12.98 -18.66
CA LYS A 171 7.15 14.17 -18.04
C LYS A 171 8.64 14.33 -18.37
N ALA A 172 9.28 13.29 -18.92
CA ALA A 172 10.69 13.30 -19.30
C ALA A 172 10.90 13.38 -20.82
N PHE A 173 10.06 12.68 -21.60
CA PHE A 173 10.05 12.73 -23.07
C PHE A 173 8.66 12.40 -23.64
N PRO A 174 8.29 12.88 -24.84
CA PRO A 174 7.03 12.51 -25.49
C PRO A 174 7.00 11.02 -25.84
N CYS A 175 5.96 10.30 -25.43
CA CYS A 175 5.88 8.85 -25.64
C CYS A 175 4.45 8.29 -25.65
N PHE A 176 4.29 7.08 -26.18
CA PHE A 176 3.06 6.30 -26.06
C PHE A 176 2.98 5.71 -24.65
N ASP A 177 2.73 6.57 -23.65
CA ASP A 177 2.87 6.27 -22.22
C ASP A 177 1.70 5.44 -21.63
N GLU A 178 1.50 4.23 -22.17
CA GLU A 178 0.61 3.19 -21.62
C GLU A 178 1.39 1.85 -21.59
N PRO A 179 1.17 0.98 -20.58
CA PRO A 179 2.02 -0.20 -20.34
C PRO A 179 2.07 -1.19 -21.51
N PHE A 180 1.01 -1.28 -22.32
CA PHE A 180 0.97 -2.16 -23.51
C PHE A 180 1.88 -1.70 -24.66
N TYR A 181 2.24 -0.42 -24.75
CA TYR A 181 3.10 0.11 -25.81
C TYR A 181 4.59 -0.15 -25.54
N LYS A 182 4.95 -1.43 -25.42
CA LYS A 182 6.35 -1.83 -25.24
C LYS A 182 7.21 -1.45 -26.44
N ALA A 183 8.46 -1.07 -26.21
CA ALA A 183 9.43 -0.71 -27.24
C ALA A 183 10.86 -1.01 -26.78
N ILE A 184 11.81 -0.96 -27.70
CA ILE A 184 13.26 -0.94 -27.39
C ILE A 184 13.68 0.51 -27.18
N PHE A 185 14.38 0.82 -26.11
CA PHE A 185 14.87 2.17 -25.81
C PHE A 185 16.37 2.24 -25.95
N LYS A 186 16.84 3.26 -26.66
CA LYS A 186 18.25 3.63 -26.77
C LYS A 186 18.41 5.01 -26.18
N ILE A 187 19.15 5.09 -25.08
CA ILE A 187 19.23 6.32 -24.29
C ILE A 187 20.67 6.83 -24.32
N LYS A 188 20.82 8.13 -24.52
CA LYS A 188 22.06 8.88 -24.29
C LYS A 188 21.78 10.05 -23.37
N ILE A 189 22.71 10.28 -22.45
CA ILE A 189 22.62 11.40 -21.52
C ILE A 189 23.93 12.17 -21.59
N ARG A 190 23.83 13.43 -21.99
CA ARG A 190 24.90 14.41 -21.83
C ARG A 190 24.76 15.05 -20.45
N HIS A 191 25.79 14.95 -19.62
CA HIS A 191 25.76 15.43 -18.23
C HIS A 191 27.09 16.09 -17.83
N PRO A 192 27.13 16.89 -16.75
CA PRO A 192 28.36 17.48 -16.25
C PRO A 192 29.34 16.38 -15.80
N ASN A 193 30.64 16.59 -16.01
CA ASN A 193 31.67 15.57 -15.80
C ASN A 193 31.97 15.25 -14.33
N GLN A 194 31.46 16.04 -13.38
CA GLN A 194 31.50 15.70 -11.95
C GLN A 194 30.46 14.65 -11.54
N TYR A 195 29.49 14.33 -12.42
CA TYR A 195 28.46 13.32 -12.17
C TYR A 195 28.69 12.10 -13.06
N ARG A 196 28.15 10.96 -12.63
CA ARG A 196 27.93 9.76 -13.45
C ARG A 196 26.47 9.68 -13.85
N ALA A 197 26.20 9.05 -15.00
CA ALA A 197 24.86 8.69 -15.42
C ALA A 197 24.73 7.17 -15.46
N ASP A 198 23.77 6.64 -14.72
CA ASP A 198 23.40 5.22 -14.70
C ASP A 198 22.00 5.07 -15.29
N GLY A 199 21.73 3.93 -15.92
CA GLY A 199 20.44 3.63 -16.55
C GLY A 199 20.11 2.14 -16.49
N ASN A 200 18.98 1.73 -17.08
CA ASN A 200 18.54 0.33 -17.12
C ASN A 200 19.65 -0.66 -17.56
N THR A 201 20.43 -0.28 -18.57
CA THR A 201 21.51 -1.09 -19.16
C THR A 201 22.89 -0.48 -18.91
N VAL A 202 23.95 -1.19 -19.30
CA VAL A 202 25.33 -0.70 -19.15
C VAL A 202 25.56 0.55 -20.00
N GLY A 203 26.11 1.59 -19.38
CA GLY A 203 26.49 2.85 -20.02
C GLY A 203 27.99 2.95 -20.30
N THR A 204 28.36 3.57 -21.43
CA THR A 204 29.75 3.96 -21.72
C THR A 204 29.84 5.48 -21.85
N SER A 205 30.69 6.10 -21.04
CA SER A 205 30.89 7.55 -21.02
C SER A 205 32.11 7.97 -21.83
N VAL A 206 31.96 9.03 -22.62
CA VAL A 206 33.06 9.71 -23.32
C VAL A 206 33.00 11.21 -23.05
N VAL A 207 34.14 11.90 -23.11
CA VAL A 207 34.17 13.37 -23.04
C VAL A 207 33.43 13.94 -24.25
N ASP A 208 32.55 14.92 -24.03
CA ASP A 208 31.86 15.60 -25.12
C ASP A 208 32.90 16.30 -26.03
N PRO A 209 32.95 15.98 -27.35
CA PRO A 209 33.88 16.60 -28.28
C PRO A 209 33.76 18.13 -28.40
N GLN A 210 32.62 18.70 -28.01
CA GLN A 210 32.33 20.13 -28.10
C GLN A 210 32.50 20.86 -26.76
N ASP A 211 32.59 20.14 -25.64
CA ASP A 211 32.66 20.69 -24.28
C ASP A 211 33.36 19.71 -23.33
N ASN A 212 34.61 19.99 -22.96
CA ASN A 212 35.39 19.12 -22.09
C ASN A 212 34.91 19.09 -20.62
N THR A 213 33.91 19.91 -20.26
CA THR A 213 33.27 19.90 -18.94
C THR A 213 32.05 18.98 -18.87
N ALA A 214 31.69 18.36 -20.00
CA ALA A 214 30.58 17.41 -20.10
C ALA A 214 31.05 16.02 -20.54
N LEU A 215 30.30 15.02 -20.10
CA LEU A 215 30.38 13.64 -20.58
C LEU A 215 29.10 13.30 -21.35
N ILE A 216 29.23 12.42 -22.33
CA ILE A 216 28.10 11.77 -23.01
C ILE A 216 28.15 10.30 -22.63
N THR A 217 27.16 9.86 -21.85
CA THR A 217 26.97 8.45 -21.52
C THR A 217 25.95 7.84 -22.48
N THR A 218 26.39 6.83 -23.23
CA THR A 218 25.55 6.06 -24.16
C THR A 218 25.25 4.69 -23.56
N PHE A 219 23.98 4.38 -23.37
CA PHE A 219 23.52 3.11 -22.83
C PHE A 219 23.30 2.07 -23.94
N ALA A 220 23.52 0.80 -23.62
CA ALA A 220 23.13 -0.29 -24.52
C ALA A 220 21.60 -0.30 -24.73
N PRO A 221 21.09 -0.75 -25.88
CA PRO A 221 19.64 -0.84 -26.09
C PRO A 221 18.98 -1.75 -25.05
N THR A 222 17.80 -1.36 -24.56
CA THR A 222 17.01 -2.19 -23.64
C THR A 222 16.38 -3.38 -24.36
N PRO A 223 15.92 -4.42 -23.65
CA PRO A 223 14.89 -5.30 -24.19
C PRO A 223 13.61 -4.53 -24.52
N ARG A 224 12.68 -5.20 -25.21
CA ARG A 224 11.33 -4.68 -25.43
C ARG A 224 10.61 -4.58 -24.09
N MET A 225 10.34 -3.37 -23.63
CA MET A 225 9.81 -3.09 -22.30
C MET A 225 8.87 -1.88 -22.31
N SER A 226 8.12 -1.62 -21.24
CA SER A 226 7.15 -0.52 -21.16
C SER A 226 7.82 0.82 -20.80
N SER A 227 7.21 1.95 -21.13
CA SER A 227 7.77 3.29 -20.83
C SER A 227 7.97 3.55 -19.33
N TYR A 228 7.10 3.00 -18.48
CA TYR A 228 7.07 3.29 -17.05
C TYR A 228 8.25 2.71 -16.24
N ILE A 229 9.00 1.76 -16.81
CA ILE A 229 10.18 1.11 -16.19
C ILE A 229 11.51 1.60 -16.75
N ILE A 230 11.49 2.65 -17.56
CA ILE A 230 12.72 3.36 -17.92
C ILE A 230 13.22 4.10 -16.70
N ALA A 231 14.52 3.99 -16.43
CA ALA A 231 15.15 4.74 -15.37
C ALA A 231 16.55 5.21 -15.74
N PHE A 232 16.89 6.37 -15.18
CA PHE A 232 18.25 6.86 -15.15
C PHE A 232 18.47 7.78 -13.95
N VAL A 233 19.70 7.74 -13.43
CA VAL A 233 20.15 8.55 -12.30
C VAL A 233 21.41 9.29 -12.70
N VAL A 234 21.42 10.61 -12.55
CA VAL A 234 22.59 11.48 -12.74
C VAL A 234 23.01 12.00 -11.38
N SER A 235 24.07 11.42 -10.80
CA SER A 235 24.49 11.67 -9.41
C SER A 235 26.00 11.53 -9.24
N ASP A 236 26.51 11.86 -8.06
CA ASP A 236 27.88 11.64 -7.61
C ASP A 236 27.97 10.43 -6.65
N PHE A 237 26.98 9.52 -6.70
CA PHE A 237 26.93 8.35 -5.82
C PHE A 237 28.09 7.38 -6.06
N THR A 238 28.46 6.66 -5.01
CA THR A 238 29.32 5.46 -5.10
C THR A 238 28.48 4.18 -5.00
N CYS A 239 29.09 3.05 -5.35
CA CYS A 239 28.44 1.74 -5.22
C CYS A 239 29.36 0.71 -4.58
N SER A 240 28.73 -0.29 -3.98
CA SER A 240 29.37 -1.49 -3.45
C SER A 240 28.87 -2.70 -4.23
N GLY A 241 29.80 -3.50 -4.76
CA GLY A 241 29.48 -4.69 -5.54
C GLY A 241 29.21 -5.92 -4.67
N GLY A 242 28.26 -6.75 -5.07
CA GLY A 242 27.94 -8.04 -4.47
C GLY A 242 28.44 -9.23 -5.26
N ALA A 243 27.93 -10.42 -4.93
CA ALA A 243 28.08 -11.57 -5.82
C ALA A 243 27.39 -11.28 -7.15
N GLU A 244 27.96 -11.74 -8.26
CA GLU A 244 27.29 -11.64 -9.56
C GLU A 244 25.97 -12.43 -9.54
N ILE A 245 24.93 -11.89 -10.19
CA ILE A 245 23.65 -12.59 -10.33
C ILE A 245 23.84 -13.88 -11.15
N GLU A 246 24.56 -13.75 -12.25
CA GLU A 246 25.03 -14.83 -13.10
C GLU A 246 26.43 -14.46 -13.61
N PRO A 247 27.23 -15.41 -14.13
CA PRO A 247 28.57 -15.10 -14.64
C PRO A 247 28.56 -13.93 -15.64
N GLY A 248 29.21 -12.82 -15.28
CA GLY A 248 29.29 -11.59 -16.09
C GLY A 248 28.13 -10.60 -15.92
N ILE A 249 27.21 -10.83 -14.98
CA ILE A 249 26.12 -9.91 -14.63
C ILE A 249 26.41 -9.33 -13.23
N PRO A 250 27.09 -8.16 -13.15
CA PRO A 250 27.40 -7.54 -11.88
C PRO A 250 26.12 -7.08 -11.16
N HIS A 251 26.15 -7.22 -9.83
CA HIS A 251 25.19 -6.64 -8.91
C HIS A 251 25.85 -5.58 -8.05
N GLN A 252 25.20 -4.44 -7.90
CA GLN A 252 25.70 -3.37 -7.05
C GLN A 252 24.58 -2.60 -6.34
N VAL A 253 24.92 -2.07 -5.17
CA VAL A 253 24.07 -1.17 -4.39
C VAL A 253 24.73 0.20 -4.32
N CYS A 254 23.99 1.24 -4.67
CA CYS A 254 24.47 2.60 -4.84
C CYS A 254 23.73 3.57 -3.91
N SER A 255 24.45 4.52 -3.34
CA SER A 255 23.89 5.59 -2.50
C SER A 255 24.84 6.78 -2.46
N ARG A 256 24.46 7.85 -1.77
CA ARG A 256 25.44 8.84 -1.28
C ARG A 256 26.54 8.17 -0.44
N ASP A 257 27.74 8.75 -0.47
CA ASP A 257 28.95 8.20 0.16
C ASP A 257 28.81 8.09 1.68
N GLU A 258 28.12 9.03 2.31
CA GLU A 258 27.92 9.06 3.77
C GLU A 258 27.11 7.86 4.29
N ALA A 259 26.44 7.13 3.39
CA ALA A 259 25.67 5.93 3.72
C ALA A 259 26.30 4.63 3.20
N GLU A 260 27.52 4.67 2.67
CA GLU A 260 28.21 3.50 2.10
C GLU A 260 28.22 2.29 3.05
N SER A 261 28.52 2.51 4.33
CA SER A 261 28.62 1.44 5.33
C SER A 261 27.30 0.71 5.62
N THR A 262 26.18 1.22 5.11
CA THR A 262 24.82 0.68 5.36
C THR A 262 24.28 -0.16 4.19
N ARG A 263 25.10 -0.39 3.15
CA ARG A 263 24.71 -1.14 1.95
C ARG A 263 24.81 -2.66 2.11
N GLU A 264 25.53 -3.15 3.11
CA GLU A 264 25.99 -4.54 3.23
C GLU A 264 24.85 -5.57 3.14
N VAL A 265 23.72 -5.35 3.82
CA VAL A 265 22.58 -6.27 3.78
C VAL A 265 22.03 -6.40 2.35
N ALA A 266 21.78 -5.28 1.68
CA ALA A 266 21.26 -5.27 0.32
C ALA A 266 22.24 -5.88 -0.69
N VAL A 267 23.55 -5.65 -0.50
CA VAL A 267 24.61 -6.24 -1.32
C VAL A 267 24.60 -7.77 -1.23
N ASN A 268 24.39 -8.31 -0.03
CA ASN A 268 24.46 -9.75 0.21
C ASN A 268 23.16 -10.49 -0.15
N VAL A 269 22.01 -9.88 0.11
CA VAL A 269 20.71 -10.55 -0.04
C VAL A 269 20.21 -10.55 -1.49
N GLY A 270 20.55 -9.51 -2.27
CA GLY A 270 20.08 -9.33 -3.65
C GLY A 270 20.28 -10.57 -4.53
N PRO A 271 21.52 -11.10 -4.67
CA PRO A 271 21.78 -12.29 -5.47
C PRO A 271 21.04 -13.54 -4.98
N ASN A 272 20.95 -13.76 -3.67
CA ASN A 272 20.26 -14.92 -3.10
C ASN A 272 18.75 -14.91 -3.42
N LEU A 273 18.12 -13.74 -3.31
CA LEU A 273 16.71 -13.56 -3.66
C LEU A 273 16.48 -13.75 -5.16
N THR A 274 17.38 -13.23 -6.00
CA THR A 274 17.30 -13.46 -7.45
C THR A 274 17.40 -14.95 -7.77
N TRP A 275 18.32 -15.70 -7.16
CA TRP A 275 18.45 -17.15 -7.38
C TRP A 275 17.22 -17.95 -6.94
N ALA A 276 16.61 -17.60 -5.80
CA ALA A 276 15.37 -18.23 -5.34
C ALA A 276 14.23 -18.03 -6.36
N LEU A 277 14.12 -16.82 -6.91
CA LEU A 277 13.11 -16.50 -7.93
C LEU A 277 13.41 -17.17 -9.28
N GLU A 278 14.68 -17.24 -9.70
CA GLU A 278 15.10 -17.99 -10.89
C GLU A 278 14.79 -19.49 -10.75
N GLU A 279 15.04 -20.07 -9.57
CA GLU A 279 14.71 -21.48 -9.31
C GLU A 279 13.20 -21.72 -9.37
N PHE A 280 12.40 -20.82 -8.78
CA PHE A 280 10.96 -20.92 -8.81
C PHE A 280 10.42 -20.83 -10.26
N THR A 281 10.82 -19.80 -10.99
CA THR A 281 10.28 -19.45 -12.32
C THR A 281 10.94 -20.21 -13.47
N ASN A 282 12.11 -20.83 -13.24
CA ASN A 282 12.92 -21.47 -14.27
C ASN A 282 13.20 -20.55 -15.48
N ILE A 283 13.30 -19.24 -15.24
CA ILE A 283 13.67 -18.24 -16.23
C ILE A 283 14.80 -17.44 -15.60
N LYS A 284 15.94 -17.40 -16.29
CA LYS A 284 17.13 -16.71 -15.77
C LYS A 284 17.04 -15.20 -15.99
N TYR A 285 17.68 -14.42 -15.14
CA TYR A 285 17.78 -12.98 -15.30
C TYR A 285 18.39 -12.60 -16.65
N SER A 286 19.42 -13.34 -17.08
CA SER A 286 20.12 -13.18 -18.36
C SER A 286 19.25 -13.32 -19.61
N GLU A 287 18.08 -13.99 -19.52
CA GLU A 287 17.15 -14.12 -20.65
C GLU A 287 16.54 -12.79 -21.08
N SER A 288 16.52 -11.80 -20.19
CA SER A 288 16.09 -10.43 -20.51
C SER A 288 17.04 -9.67 -21.44
N THR A 289 18.25 -10.17 -21.66
CA THR A 289 19.39 -9.46 -22.28
C THR A 289 19.97 -8.30 -21.47
N ILE A 290 19.42 -7.97 -20.30
CA ILE A 290 20.04 -7.02 -19.38
C ILE A 290 21.22 -7.69 -18.67
N THR A 291 22.38 -7.03 -18.71
CA THR A 291 23.65 -7.60 -18.24
C THR A 291 24.19 -6.91 -16.97
N LYS A 292 23.31 -6.35 -16.13
CA LYS A 292 23.62 -5.77 -14.82
C LYS A 292 22.36 -5.69 -13.96
N LEU A 293 22.54 -5.56 -12.65
CA LEU A 293 21.48 -5.23 -11.70
C LEU A 293 22.00 -4.20 -10.69
N ASP A 294 21.48 -2.98 -10.78
CA ASP A 294 21.82 -1.91 -9.85
C ASP A 294 20.65 -1.60 -8.93
N GLN A 295 20.92 -1.32 -7.66
CA GLN A 295 19.93 -0.92 -6.67
C GLN A 295 20.33 0.42 -6.05
N PHE A 296 19.52 1.45 -6.23
CA PHE A 296 19.83 2.83 -5.84
C PHE A 296 19.00 3.30 -4.66
N ALA A 297 19.65 3.73 -3.58
CA ALA A 297 19.01 4.42 -2.47
C ALA A 297 18.89 5.92 -2.76
N ILE A 298 17.69 6.38 -3.12
CA ILE A 298 17.36 7.77 -3.45
C ILE A 298 16.92 8.52 -2.18
N PRO A 299 17.50 9.70 -1.86
CA PRO A 299 17.15 10.47 -0.66
C PRO A 299 15.70 10.97 -0.63
N ASP A 300 15.19 11.45 -1.77
CA ASP A 300 13.81 11.90 -1.95
C ASP A 300 13.07 10.94 -2.89
N PHE A 301 12.19 10.12 -2.33
CA PHE A 301 11.45 9.09 -3.06
C PHE A 301 10.06 8.90 -2.44
N SER A 302 9.02 9.08 -3.25
CA SER A 302 7.62 9.09 -2.79
C SER A 302 7.10 7.71 -2.40
N ALA A 303 7.54 6.68 -3.11
CA ALA A 303 7.16 5.28 -2.88
C ALA A 303 8.14 4.58 -1.93
N GLY A 304 7.95 3.27 -1.73
CA GLY A 304 8.92 2.42 -1.03
C GLY A 304 10.14 2.15 -1.91
N ALA A 305 9.87 1.67 -3.11
CA ALA A 305 10.82 1.41 -4.18
C ALA A 305 10.08 1.39 -5.54
N MET A 306 10.80 1.10 -6.62
CA MET A 306 10.29 1.01 -7.98
C MET A 306 11.20 0.09 -8.81
N GLU A 307 10.57 -0.83 -9.55
CA GLU A 307 11.17 -2.03 -10.14
C GLU A 307 11.99 -1.81 -11.42
N ASN A 308 12.41 -0.58 -11.74
CA ASN A 308 12.88 -0.26 -13.09
C ASN A 308 13.97 -1.24 -13.57
N TRP A 309 13.71 -1.91 -14.70
CA TRP A 309 14.44 -3.10 -15.12
C TRP A 309 15.97 -2.86 -15.20
N GLY A 310 16.74 -3.49 -14.34
CA GLY A 310 18.19 -3.34 -14.22
C GLY A 310 18.70 -2.14 -13.41
N LEU A 311 17.84 -1.18 -13.03
CA LEU A 311 18.16 -0.07 -12.14
C LEU A 311 16.99 0.20 -11.17
N ILE A 312 16.91 -0.60 -10.12
CA ILE A 312 15.83 -0.50 -9.14
C ILE A 312 16.10 0.69 -8.21
N THR A 313 15.11 1.54 -7.97
CA THR A 313 15.24 2.70 -7.08
C THR A 313 14.46 2.52 -5.80
N TYR A 314 15.04 2.90 -4.67
CA TYR A 314 14.49 2.71 -3.33
C TYR A 314 14.54 4.02 -2.57
N ARG A 315 13.61 4.20 -1.64
CA ARG A 315 13.86 5.13 -0.53
C ARG A 315 15.01 4.60 0.35
N GLU A 316 15.85 5.47 0.92
CA GLU A 316 16.97 5.03 1.78
C GLU A 316 16.54 4.05 2.87
N THR A 317 15.39 4.26 3.52
CA THR A 317 14.87 3.38 4.59
C THR A 317 14.45 1.98 4.11
N ALA A 318 14.38 1.76 2.79
CA ALA A 318 13.97 0.51 2.15
C ALA A 318 15.13 -0.28 1.54
N LEU A 319 16.34 0.28 1.51
CA LEU A 319 17.53 -0.38 0.96
C LEU A 319 18.72 -0.40 1.92
N LEU A 320 18.82 0.62 2.77
CA LEU A 320 19.97 0.83 3.64
C LEU A 320 19.67 0.40 5.06
N TRP A 321 20.61 -0.31 5.68
CA TRP A 321 20.49 -0.82 7.04
C TRP A 321 21.81 -0.73 7.79
N ASP A 322 21.77 -0.12 8.97
CA ASP A 322 22.92 -0.04 9.87
C ASP A 322 22.78 -1.05 11.03
N PRO A 323 23.78 -1.90 11.30
CA PRO A 323 23.68 -2.91 12.34
C PRO A 323 23.58 -2.36 13.76
N LEU A 324 24.02 -1.13 14.02
CA LEU A 324 23.98 -0.48 15.33
C LEU A 324 22.78 0.44 15.49
N GLU A 325 22.34 1.07 14.40
CA GLU A 325 21.29 2.10 14.42
C GLU A 325 19.93 1.61 13.93
N SER A 326 19.87 0.68 12.98
CA SER A 326 18.62 0.22 12.36
C SER A 326 18.08 -1.04 13.04
N SER A 327 16.80 -1.01 13.42
CA SER A 327 16.12 -2.16 14.03
C SER A 327 16.02 -3.37 13.09
N ASN A 328 15.78 -4.55 13.66
CA ASN A 328 15.50 -5.77 12.92
C ASN A 328 14.22 -5.68 12.07
N ARG A 329 13.27 -4.82 12.47
CA ARG A 329 12.09 -4.53 11.64
C ARG A 329 12.49 -3.81 10.35
N TYR A 330 13.45 -2.89 10.41
CA TYR A 330 14.00 -2.27 9.21
C TYR A 330 14.84 -3.26 8.40
N LYS A 331 15.59 -4.17 9.04
CA LYS A 331 16.30 -5.26 8.35
C LYS A 331 15.32 -6.09 7.50
N GLN A 332 14.25 -6.56 8.14
CA GLN A 332 13.22 -7.33 7.44
C GLN A 332 12.58 -6.52 6.31
N ARG A 333 12.25 -5.25 6.55
CA ARG A 333 11.71 -4.38 5.50
C ARG A 333 12.66 -4.24 4.30
N VAL A 334 13.97 -4.09 4.53
CA VAL A 334 14.95 -4.00 3.44
C VAL A 334 14.91 -5.26 2.59
N GLU A 335 15.01 -6.43 3.22
CA GLU A 335 15.05 -7.70 2.49
C GLU A 335 13.71 -8.04 1.80
N THR A 336 12.58 -7.72 2.42
CA THR A 336 11.26 -7.96 1.80
C THR A 336 11.00 -7.00 0.65
N VAL A 337 11.36 -5.72 0.76
CA VAL A 337 11.21 -4.77 -0.36
C VAL A 337 12.15 -5.16 -1.49
N ILE A 338 13.40 -5.54 -1.23
CA ILE A 338 14.28 -6.07 -2.29
C ILE A 338 13.66 -7.30 -2.97
N SER A 339 13.10 -8.23 -2.19
CA SER A 339 12.40 -9.41 -2.73
C SER A 339 11.21 -9.03 -3.62
N HIS A 340 10.42 -8.04 -3.20
CA HIS A 340 9.30 -7.47 -3.96
C HIS A 340 9.76 -6.91 -5.30
N GLU A 341 10.76 -6.03 -5.30
CA GLU A 341 11.26 -5.40 -6.52
C GLU A 341 11.95 -6.40 -7.46
N LEU A 342 12.64 -7.42 -6.93
CA LEU A 342 13.24 -8.47 -7.76
C LEU A 342 12.16 -9.37 -8.38
N ALA A 343 11.05 -9.63 -7.70
CA ALA A 343 9.95 -10.40 -8.26
C ALA A 343 9.33 -9.70 -9.50
N HIS A 344 9.34 -8.37 -9.52
CA HIS A 344 8.85 -7.59 -10.66
C HIS A 344 9.63 -7.81 -11.96
N PHE A 345 10.88 -8.28 -11.91
CA PHE A 345 11.60 -8.74 -13.12
C PHE A 345 10.73 -9.71 -13.94
N TRP A 346 10.07 -10.66 -13.28
CA TRP A 346 9.18 -11.62 -13.93
C TRP A 346 7.75 -11.06 -14.05
N PHE A 347 7.24 -10.44 -12.97
CA PHE A 347 5.85 -9.99 -12.83
C PHE A 347 5.75 -8.46 -12.84
N GLY A 348 5.94 -7.86 -14.01
CA GLY A 348 5.94 -6.41 -14.20
C GLY A 348 6.76 -6.02 -15.41
N ASP A 349 8.00 -6.50 -15.47
CA ASP A 349 8.95 -6.14 -16.53
C ASP A 349 8.86 -7.09 -17.71
N LEU A 350 9.21 -8.37 -17.48
CA LEU A 350 9.19 -9.42 -18.50
C LEU A 350 7.77 -9.65 -19.01
N VAL A 351 6.81 -9.82 -18.10
CA VAL A 351 5.38 -9.92 -18.39
C VAL A 351 4.65 -8.80 -17.66
N THR A 352 4.04 -7.89 -18.41
CA THR A 352 3.39 -6.68 -17.85
C THR A 352 1.88 -6.78 -17.99
N THR A 353 1.12 -6.23 -17.06
CA THR A 353 -0.32 -6.01 -17.32
C THR A 353 -0.55 -5.23 -18.63
N LYS A 354 -1.61 -5.56 -19.37
CA LYS A 354 -2.03 -4.81 -20.55
C LYS A 354 -2.53 -3.40 -20.21
N TRP A 355 -3.16 -3.23 -19.05
CA TRP A 355 -3.64 -1.95 -18.56
C TRP A 355 -3.72 -1.94 -17.03
N TRP A 356 -3.70 -0.74 -16.44
CA TRP A 356 -3.74 -0.54 -15.00
C TRP A 356 -5.02 -1.04 -14.31
N SER A 357 -6.04 -1.45 -15.07
CA SER A 357 -7.18 -2.21 -14.53
C SER A 357 -6.74 -3.45 -13.77
N ASP A 358 -5.69 -4.12 -14.27
CA ASP A 358 -5.23 -5.44 -13.83
C ASP A 358 -3.88 -5.37 -13.09
N THR A 359 -3.59 -4.25 -12.42
CA THR A 359 -2.34 -4.01 -11.66
C THR A 359 -1.96 -5.15 -10.71
N PHE A 360 -2.92 -5.92 -10.18
CA PHE A 360 -2.62 -7.09 -9.33
C PHE A 360 -1.78 -8.18 -10.03
N LEU A 361 -1.74 -8.23 -11.37
CA LEU A 361 -0.86 -9.14 -12.12
C LEU A 361 0.63 -8.81 -11.92
N ASN A 362 0.94 -7.57 -11.56
CA ASN A 362 2.27 -7.14 -11.16
C ASN A 362 2.37 -7.20 -9.63
N GLU A 363 1.63 -6.31 -8.95
CA GLU A 363 1.76 -6.04 -7.51
C GLU A 363 1.34 -7.22 -6.63
N GLY A 364 0.34 -7.99 -7.05
CA GLY A 364 -0.13 -9.15 -6.28
C GLY A 364 0.91 -10.27 -6.25
N PHE A 365 1.61 -10.49 -7.37
CA PHE A 365 2.70 -11.47 -7.43
C PHE A 365 3.92 -10.98 -6.67
N ALA A 366 4.29 -9.70 -6.81
CA ALA A 366 5.39 -9.12 -6.05
C ALA A 366 5.13 -9.21 -4.53
N THR A 367 3.93 -8.87 -4.05
CA THR A 367 3.54 -9.07 -2.64
C THR A 367 3.54 -10.54 -2.21
N TYR A 368 3.24 -11.49 -3.10
CA TYR A 368 3.32 -12.92 -2.77
C TYR A 368 4.78 -13.38 -2.60
N PHE A 369 5.67 -13.01 -3.53
CA PHE A 369 7.09 -13.38 -3.48
C PHE A 369 7.90 -12.59 -2.45
N GLU A 370 7.47 -11.38 -2.11
CA GLU A 370 7.96 -10.58 -0.98
C GLU A 370 8.09 -11.43 0.29
N TYR A 371 7.11 -12.30 0.55
CA TYR A 371 7.13 -13.19 1.71
C TYR A 371 7.69 -14.58 1.38
N LEU A 372 7.36 -15.16 0.22
CA LEU A 372 7.78 -16.51 -0.13
C LEU A 372 9.29 -16.63 -0.40
N ALA A 373 9.85 -15.76 -1.26
CA ALA A 373 11.27 -15.81 -1.59
C ALA A 373 12.14 -15.39 -0.40
N THR A 374 11.68 -14.43 0.41
CA THR A 374 12.35 -14.09 1.67
C THR A 374 12.27 -15.25 2.68
N ALA A 375 11.18 -16.03 2.73
CA ALA A 375 11.13 -17.23 3.57
C ALA A 375 12.16 -18.30 3.15
N GLU A 376 12.48 -18.37 1.85
CA GLU A 376 13.48 -19.30 1.32
C GLU A 376 14.91 -18.87 1.70
N VAL A 377 15.20 -17.57 1.61
CA VAL A 377 16.52 -17.01 1.95
C VAL A 377 16.72 -16.89 3.48
N GLU A 378 15.66 -16.55 4.22
CA GLU A 378 15.66 -16.35 5.68
C GLU A 378 14.66 -17.32 6.38
N PRO A 379 14.96 -18.63 6.43
CA PRO A 379 14.00 -19.67 6.84
C PRO A 379 13.56 -19.59 8.31
N THR A 380 14.30 -18.88 9.16
CA THR A 380 13.96 -18.73 10.59
C THR A 380 13.02 -17.56 10.87
N TRP A 381 12.76 -16.69 9.90
CA TRP A 381 11.97 -15.47 10.10
C TRP A 381 10.45 -15.72 10.10
N GLY A 382 9.99 -16.90 9.71
CA GLY A 382 8.55 -17.24 9.73
C GLY A 382 7.70 -16.36 8.80
N MET A 383 8.26 -15.91 7.68
CA MET A 383 7.63 -14.95 6.77
C MET A 383 6.26 -15.43 6.27
N GLU A 384 6.09 -16.71 5.91
CA GLU A 384 4.79 -17.24 5.47
C GLU A 384 3.67 -17.08 6.53
N LYS A 385 4.01 -17.16 7.82
CA LYS A 385 3.05 -16.91 8.91
C LYS A 385 2.81 -15.42 9.11
N GLN A 386 3.84 -14.59 8.96
CA GLN A 386 3.71 -13.13 9.00
C GLN A 386 2.80 -12.62 7.86
N PHE A 387 2.84 -13.22 6.66
CA PHE A 387 1.93 -12.88 5.55
C PHE A 387 0.45 -12.87 5.98
N VAL A 388 0.04 -13.86 6.78
CA VAL A 388 -1.36 -13.98 7.21
C VAL A 388 -1.79 -12.78 8.06
N ILE A 389 -0.98 -12.39 9.03
CA ILE A 389 -1.31 -11.32 9.98
C ILE A 389 -1.00 -9.91 9.44
N GLU A 390 -0.06 -9.79 8.49
CA GLU A 390 0.40 -8.49 7.95
C GLU A 390 -0.23 -8.14 6.59
N GLN A 391 -0.65 -9.13 5.80
CA GLN A 391 -1.21 -8.93 4.46
C GLN A 391 -2.68 -9.35 4.40
N LEU A 392 -2.98 -10.61 4.71
CA LEU A 392 -4.32 -11.18 4.53
C LEU A 392 -5.35 -10.57 5.48
N GLN A 393 -5.09 -10.56 6.79
CA GLN A 393 -6.05 -10.04 7.77
C GLN A 393 -6.36 -8.54 7.58
N PRO A 394 -5.36 -7.64 7.38
CA PRO A 394 -5.64 -6.23 7.13
C PRO A 394 -6.50 -5.98 5.89
N VAL A 395 -6.27 -6.71 4.79
CA VAL A 395 -7.05 -6.49 3.56
C VAL A 395 -8.45 -7.08 3.64
N LEU A 396 -8.69 -8.12 4.44
CA LEU A 396 -10.07 -8.54 4.78
C LEU A 396 -10.83 -7.39 5.44
N VAL A 397 -10.19 -6.53 6.24
CA VAL A 397 -10.86 -5.34 6.80
C VAL A 397 -11.15 -4.31 5.70
N SER A 398 -10.18 -3.94 4.86
CA SER A 398 -10.42 -2.91 3.84
C SER A 398 -11.39 -3.36 2.74
N ASP A 399 -11.40 -4.65 2.38
CA ASP A 399 -12.27 -5.22 1.35
C ASP A 399 -13.71 -5.53 1.86
N SER A 400 -13.97 -5.35 3.16
CA SER A 400 -15.30 -5.48 3.76
C SER A 400 -16.18 -4.21 3.64
N SER A 401 -15.74 -3.24 2.84
CA SER A 401 -16.47 -2.01 2.56
C SER A 401 -17.44 -2.18 1.38
N VAL A 402 -18.59 -1.51 1.45
CA VAL A 402 -19.51 -1.37 0.30
C VAL A 402 -18.86 -0.70 -0.91
N ASN A 403 -17.88 0.18 -0.66
CA ASN A 403 -17.13 0.91 -1.68
C ASN A 403 -15.81 0.22 -2.07
N SER A 404 -15.60 -1.04 -1.68
CA SER A 404 -14.41 -1.78 -2.12
C SER A 404 -14.41 -1.97 -3.65
N GLN A 405 -13.24 -2.18 -4.22
CA GLN A 405 -13.05 -2.43 -5.64
C GLN A 405 -12.68 -3.89 -5.93
N ALA A 406 -12.99 -4.34 -7.15
CA ALA A 406 -12.54 -5.64 -7.64
C ALA A 406 -11.02 -5.64 -7.93
N LEU A 407 -10.41 -6.83 -7.95
CA LEU A 407 -9.00 -7.01 -8.33
C LEU A 407 -8.73 -6.54 -9.76
N SER A 408 -9.72 -6.67 -10.64
CA SER A 408 -9.74 -6.04 -11.97
C SER A 408 -10.94 -5.12 -12.07
N ALA A 409 -10.70 -3.83 -12.29
CA ALA A 409 -11.74 -2.82 -12.51
C ALA A 409 -11.22 -1.72 -13.43
N GLU A 410 -12.12 -1.16 -14.24
CA GLU A 410 -11.80 -0.09 -15.19
C GLU A 410 -11.21 1.14 -14.49
N ALA A 411 -10.18 1.72 -15.10
CA ALA A 411 -9.52 2.94 -14.66
C ALA A 411 -9.06 3.74 -15.88
N SER A 412 -9.38 5.02 -15.95
CA SER A 412 -9.06 5.86 -17.12
C SER A 412 -8.32 7.14 -16.74
N THR A 413 -8.78 7.85 -15.71
CA THR A 413 -8.10 9.09 -15.26
C THR A 413 -6.83 8.77 -14.46
N PRO A 414 -5.85 9.69 -14.38
CA PRO A 414 -4.66 9.50 -13.55
C PRO A 414 -4.97 9.15 -12.08
N ASP A 415 -6.02 9.75 -11.50
CA ASP A 415 -6.47 9.45 -10.13
C ASP A 415 -7.05 8.05 -10.00
N GLN A 416 -7.85 7.60 -10.98
CA GLN A 416 -8.38 6.24 -11.00
C GLN A 416 -7.26 5.21 -11.14
N VAL A 417 -6.32 5.46 -12.05
CA VAL A 417 -5.12 4.62 -12.25
C VAL A 417 -4.30 4.56 -10.97
N SER A 418 -4.01 5.70 -10.34
CA SER A 418 -3.31 5.75 -9.05
C SER A 418 -4.08 5.00 -7.96
N GLY A 419 -5.42 5.07 -7.94
CA GLY A 419 -6.28 4.33 -7.02
C GLY A 419 -6.24 2.80 -7.18
N ARG A 420 -5.71 2.28 -8.31
CA ARG A 420 -5.46 0.85 -8.50
C ARG A 420 -4.25 0.37 -7.70
N PHE A 421 -3.30 1.24 -7.39
CA PHE A 421 -2.16 0.96 -6.50
C PHE A 421 -2.60 1.08 -5.03
N SER A 422 -3.46 0.15 -4.61
CA SER A 422 -4.01 0.09 -3.26
C SER A 422 -3.95 -1.32 -2.68
N SER A 423 -4.30 -1.47 -1.40
CA SER A 423 -4.27 -2.77 -0.71
C SER A 423 -5.05 -3.88 -1.42
N ILE A 424 -5.99 -3.55 -2.30
CA ILE A 424 -6.66 -4.53 -3.14
C ILE A 424 -5.69 -5.16 -4.16
N SER A 425 -4.91 -4.38 -4.91
CA SER A 425 -3.98 -4.95 -5.89
C SER A 425 -2.80 -5.67 -5.24
N TYR A 426 -2.29 -5.14 -4.12
CA TYR A 426 -1.17 -5.70 -3.36
C TYR A 426 -1.63 -6.86 -2.47
N ASN A 427 -2.27 -6.55 -1.33
CA ASN A 427 -2.56 -7.52 -0.28
C ASN A 427 -3.64 -8.54 -0.70
N LYS A 428 -4.75 -8.10 -1.35
CA LYS A 428 -5.79 -9.06 -1.83
C LYS A 428 -5.25 -9.83 -3.03
N GLY A 429 -4.53 -9.18 -3.95
CA GLY A 429 -3.85 -9.85 -5.07
C GLY A 429 -2.95 -10.99 -4.58
N GLY A 430 -2.01 -10.69 -3.68
CA GLY A 430 -1.11 -11.68 -3.08
C GLY A 430 -1.86 -12.75 -2.27
N SER A 431 -2.91 -12.39 -1.52
CA SER A 431 -3.69 -13.35 -0.73
C SER A 431 -4.48 -14.32 -1.62
N VAL A 432 -5.03 -13.83 -2.72
CA VAL A 432 -5.74 -14.64 -3.72
C VAL A 432 -4.77 -15.54 -4.48
N ILE A 433 -3.59 -15.03 -4.87
CA ILE A 433 -2.53 -15.85 -5.47
C ILE A 433 -2.06 -16.94 -4.50
N ARG A 434 -1.87 -16.62 -3.22
CA ARG A 434 -1.56 -17.61 -2.17
C ARG A 434 -2.65 -18.67 -2.05
N MET A 435 -3.92 -18.28 -2.02
CA MET A 435 -5.04 -19.23 -2.00
C MET A 435 -5.00 -20.17 -3.22
N VAL A 436 -4.70 -19.64 -4.40
CA VAL A 436 -4.52 -20.42 -5.64
C VAL A 436 -3.35 -21.40 -5.53
N ALA A 437 -2.21 -20.96 -4.99
CA ALA A 437 -1.06 -21.83 -4.76
C ALA A 437 -1.38 -23.02 -3.86
N HIS A 438 -2.16 -22.80 -2.79
CA HIS A 438 -2.58 -23.88 -1.88
C HIS A 438 -3.57 -24.84 -2.52
N PHE A 439 -4.57 -24.38 -3.28
CA PHE A 439 -5.54 -25.30 -3.88
C PHE A 439 -5.02 -26.06 -5.10
N LEU A 440 -4.04 -25.51 -5.83
CA LEU A 440 -3.36 -26.20 -6.92
C LEU A 440 -2.26 -27.15 -6.42
N GLY A 441 -1.77 -26.93 -5.21
CA GLY A 441 -0.54 -27.53 -4.71
C GLY A 441 0.70 -26.88 -5.32
N ALA A 442 1.82 -26.96 -4.59
CA ALA A 442 3.06 -26.26 -4.95
C ALA A 442 3.56 -26.57 -6.38
N GLU A 443 3.50 -27.85 -6.79
CA GLU A 443 3.96 -28.27 -8.12
C GLU A 443 3.04 -27.76 -9.24
N GLY A 444 1.72 -27.91 -9.09
CA GLY A 444 0.73 -27.45 -10.08
C GLY A 444 0.76 -25.93 -10.26
N PHE A 445 0.86 -25.20 -9.15
CA PHE A 445 1.02 -23.75 -9.18
C PHE A 445 2.34 -23.33 -9.86
N ARG A 446 3.48 -23.88 -9.42
CA ARG A 446 4.79 -23.55 -10.00
C ARG A 446 4.83 -23.83 -11.50
N ASN A 447 4.35 -24.99 -11.95
CA ASN A 447 4.31 -25.34 -13.36
C ASN A 447 3.40 -24.40 -14.18
N GLY A 448 2.26 -24.00 -13.63
CA GLY A 448 1.35 -23.05 -14.28
C GLY A 448 1.96 -21.65 -14.40
N ILE A 449 2.66 -21.18 -13.37
CA ILE A 449 3.37 -19.89 -13.39
C ILE A 449 4.54 -19.90 -14.40
N ARG A 450 5.33 -20.97 -14.43
CA ARG A 450 6.40 -21.16 -15.43
C ARG A 450 5.84 -21.07 -16.85
N LYS A 451 4.74 -21.76 -17.11
CA LYS A 451 4.04 -21.72 -18.40
C LYS A 451 3.52 -20.32 -18.73
N TYR A 452 2.88 -19.65 -17.77
CA TYR A 452 2.39 -18.28 -17.94
C TYR A 452 3.51 -17.32 -18.35
N LEU A 453 4.65 -17.36 -17.67
CA LEU A 453 5.78 -16.48 -17.99
C LEU A 453 6.40 -16.83 -19.35
N GLU A 454 6.62 -18.10 -19.66
CA GLU A 454 7.23 -18.52 -20.93
C GLU A 454 6.35 -18.18 -22.14
N ASP A 455 5.03 -18.38 -22.02
CA ASP A 455 4.08 -18.09 -23.10
C ASP A 455 3.93 -16.58 -23.39
N ASN A 456 4.26 -15.72 -22.41
CA ASN A 456 3.95 -14.28 -22.47
C ASN A 456 5.16 -13.35 -22.32
N LYS A 457 6.39 -13.87 -22.24
CA LYS A 457 7.61 -13.06 -22.06
C LYS A 457 7.76 -11.97 -23.11
N PHE A 458 8.18 -10.79 -22.68
CA PHE A 458 8.25 -9.53 -23.43
C PHE A 458 6.91 -9.00 -23.95
N GLY A 459 5.81 -9.61 -23.55
CA GLY A 459 4.45 -9.22 -23.90
C GLY A 459 3.72 -8.53 -22.75
N SER A 460 2.42 -8.37 -22.97
CA SER A 460 1.48 -7.90 -21.96
C SER A 460 0.27 -8.81 -21.85
N THR A 461 -0.30 -8.94 -20.67
CA THR A 461 -1.32 -9.96 -20.35
C THR A 461 -2.56 -9.38 -19.71
N THR A 462 -3.61 -10.20 -19.69
CA THR A 462 -4.83 -9.98 -18.92
C THR A 462 -5.01 -11.11 -17.90
N PRO A 463 -5.94 -10.99 -16.92
CA PRO A 463 -6.20 -12.08 -15.97
C PRO A 463 -6.56 -13.41 -16.64
N ALA A 464 -7.20 -13.35 -17.82
CA ALA A 464 -7.57 -14.55 -18.58
C ALA A 464 -6.35 -15.36 -19.01
N ASP A 465 -5.22 -14.72 -19.34
CA ASP A 465 -3.99 -15.40 -19.76
C ASP A 465 -3.35 -16.17 -18.60
N LEU A 466 -3.34 -15.57 -17.41
CA LEU A 466 -2.89 -16.21 -16.17
C LEU A 466 -3.74 -17.43 -15.81
N TRP A 467 -5.07 -17.25 -15.75
CA TRP A 467 -5.96 -18.33 -15.33
C TRP A 467 -6.02 -19.48 -16.33
N ARG A 468 -5.80 -19.21 -17.62
CA ARG A 468 -5.65 -20.25 -18.66
C ARG A 468 -4.40 -21.10 -18.40
N ALA A 469 -3.24 -20.47 -18.20
CA ALA A 469 -1.99 -21.19 -17.94
C ALA A 469 -2.06 -22.07 -16.67
N LEU A 470 -2.69 -21.57 -15.60
CA LEU A 470 -2.90 -22.33 -14.36
C LEU A 470 -3.95 -23.45 -14.49
N THR A 471 -4.93 -23.31 -15.39
CA THR A 471 -5.90 -24.38 -15.67
C THR A 471 -5.22 -25.58 -16.31
N GLU A 472 -4.27 -25.34 -17.21
CA GLU A 472 -3.58 -26.39 -17.99
C GLU A 472 -2.55 -27.17 -17.16
N SER A 473 -2.19 -26.70 -15.96
CA SER A 473 -1.18 -27.33 -15.10
C SER A 473 -1.74 -28.32 -14.09
N THR A 474 -3.07 -28.53 -14.02
CA THR A 474 -3.71 -29.45 -13.08
C THR A 474 -4.92 -30.18 -13.66
N THR A 475 -5.31 -31.29 -13.04
CA THR A 475 -6.48 -32.10 -13.44
C THR A 475 -7.48 -32.35 -12.30
N VAL A 476 -7.22 -31.84 -11.09
CA VAL A 476 -8.02 -32.11 -9.88
C VAL A 476 -8.63 -30.82 -9.35
N LEU A 477 -9.65 -30.31 -10.04
CA LEU A 477 -10.41 -29.12 -9.66
C LEU A 477 -11.91 -29.33 -9.95
N PRO A 478 -12.82 -28.63 -9.25
CA PRO A 478 -14.25 -28.70 -9.55
C PRO A 478 -14.61 -28.19 -10.96
N THR A 479 -13.78 -27.29 -11.51
CA THR A 479 -13.88 -26.70 -12.85
C THR A 479 -12.54 -26.00 -13.19
N SER A 480 -12.44 -25.31 -14.33
CA SER A 480 -11.22 -24.57 -14.70
C SER A 480 -10.89 -23.45 -13.70
N VAL A 481 -9.61 -23.12 -13.56
CA VAL A 481 -9.16 -22.00 -12.71
C VAL A 481 -9.80 -20.70 -13.17
N SER A 482 -9.98 -20.49 -14.48
CA SER A 482 -10.69 -19.32 -15.01
C SER A 482 -12.10 -19.17 -14.45
N VAL A 483 -12.87 -20.26 -14.35
CA VAL A 483 -14.24 -20.21 -13.79
C VAL A 483 -14.22 -20.03 -12.27
N ILE A 484 -13.25 -20.64 -11.58
CA ILE A 484 -13.08 -20.48 -10.13
C ILE A 484 -12.76 -19.02 -9.79
N MET A 485 -11.85 -18.39 -10.56
CA MET A 485 -11.28 -17.08 -10.26
C MET A 485 -12.10 -15.90 -10.77
N ASP A 486 -13.09 -16.11 -11.64
CA ASP A 486 -13.91 -15.04 -12.24
C ASP A 486 -14.45 -14.05 -11.19
N ASN A 487 -15.18 -14.55 -10.18
CA ASN A 487 -15.73 -13.70 -9.11
C ASN A 487 -14.67 -13.21 -8.11
N TRP A 488 -13.54 -13.89 -7.96
CA TRP A 488 -12.43 -13.35 -7.15
C TRP A 488 -11.72 -12.18 -7.86
N THR A 489 -11.70 -12.18 -9.19
CA THR A 489 -11.06 -11.16 -10.02
C THR A 489 -11.97 -9.95 -10.26
N TYR A 490 -13.22 -10.18 -10.67
CA TYR A 490 -14.10 -9.14 -11.20
C TYR A 490 -15.20 -8.66 -10.24
N LYS A 491 -15.25 -9.21 -9.01
CA LYS A 491 -16.18 -8.76 -7.96
C LYS A 491 -15.43 -8.22 -6.75
N ALA A 492 -15.96 -7.16 -6.17
CA ALA A 492 -15.45 -6.58 -4.93
C ALA A 492 -15.84 -7.43 -3.71
N GLY A 493 -15.05 -7.37 -2.65
CA GLY A 493 -15.31 -8.13 -1.42
C GLY A 493 -14.93 -9.61 -1.50
N TYR A 494 -15.40 -10.33 -0.48
CA TYR A 494 -15.13 -11.74 -0.22
C TYR A 494 -16.26 -12.34 0.64
N PRO A 495 -16.37 -13.68 0.74
CA PRO A 495 -17.43 -14.30 1.53
C PRO A 495 -17.08 -14.46 3.01
N VAL A 496 -18.10 -14.42 3.87
CA VAL A 496 -18.10 -15.11 5.16
C VAL A 496 -18.79 -16.46 4.99
N LEU A 497 -18.19 -17.51 5.56
CA LEU A 497 -18.75 -18.84 5.61
C LEU A 497 -19.50 -19.05 6.91
N GLN A 498 -20.76 -19.46 6.82
CA GLN A 498 -21.61 -19.77 7.97
C GLN A 498 -21.63 -21.29 8.16
N VAL A 499 -21.11 -21.78 9.29
CA VAL A 499 -20.90 -23.20 9.59
C VAL A 499 -21.89 -23.66 10.65
N LYS A 500 -22.81 -24.55 10.27
CA LYS A 500 -23.88 -25.04 11.14
C LYS A 500 -23.81 -26.54 11.33
N ARG A 501 -23.94 -26.99 12.57
CA ARG A 501 -24.06 -28.41 12.91
C ARG A 501 -25.45 -28.94 12.52
N ASN A 502 -25.48 -30.11 11.88
CA ASN A 502 -26.70 -30.84 11.57
C ASN A 502 -26.54 -32.32 11.95
N GLY A 503 -26.73 -32.65 13.24
CA GLY A 503 -26.41 -33.98 13.76
C GLY A 503 -24.89 -34.21 13.82
N ASP A 504 -24.42 -35.25 13.13
CA ASP A 504 -22.99 -35.54 12.93
C ASP A 504 -22.43 -34.87 11.66
N ASP A 505 -23.29 -34.28 10.83
CA ASP A 505 -22.93 -33.54 9.63
C ASP A 505 -22.71 -32.04 9.92
N VAL A 506 -22.04 -31.36 9.00
CA VAL A 506 -21.82 -29.90 9.03
C VAL A 506 -22.26 -29.29 7.71
N VAL A 507 -23.17 -28.32 7.78
CA VAL A 507 -23.67 -27.57 6.63
C VAL A 507 -22.96 -26.22 6.56
N VAL A 508 -22.38 -25.90 5.41
CA VAL A 508 -21.68 -24.63 5.17
C VAL A 508 -22.41 -23.82 4.10
N THR A 509 -22.70 -22.56 4.40
CA THR A 509 -23.25 -21.57 3.45
C THR A 509 -22.32 -20.37 3.30
N GLN A 510 -22.51 -19.55 2.26
CA GLN A 510 -21.72 -18.34 2.02
C GLN A 510 -22.62 -17.11 1.80
N GLU A 511 -22.11 -15.95 2.19
CA GLU A 511 -22.65 -14.62 1.87
C GLU A 511 -21.50 -13.61 1.80
N ARG A 512 -21.67 -12.49 1.08
CA ARG A 512 -20.68 -11.40 1.06
C ARG A 512 -20.52 -10.81 2.46
N PHE A 513 -19.30 -10.75 2.97
CA PHE A 513 -19.04 -10.10 4.25
C PHE A 513 -18.91 -8.58 4.08
N LEU A 514 -19.65 -7.84 4.92
CA LEU A 514 -19.51 -6.40 5.07
C LEU A 514 -19.41 -6.06 6.54
N ILE A 515 -18.54 -5.10 6.87
CA ILE A 515 -18.40 -4.64 8.26
C ILE A 515 -19.51 -3.67 8.67
N SER A 516 -20.09 -2.97 7.69
CA SER A 516 -21.25 -2.12 7.87
C SER A 516 -22.02 -2.01 6.56
N GLY A 517 -23.33 -1.76 6.68
CA GLY A 517 -24.24 -1.75 5.55
C GLY A 517 -24.73 -3.15 5.16
N THR A 518 -25.57 -3.20 4.13
CA THR A 518 -26.11 -4.44 3.56
C THR A 518 -25.60 -4.61 2.14
N PRO A 519 -25.18 -5.82 1.72
CA PRO A 519 -24.75 -6.03 0.36
C PRO A 519 -25.95 -5.81 -0.58
N GLU A 520 -25.78 -4.94 -1.57
CA GLU A 520 -26.80 -4.74 -2.62
C GLU A 520 -26.78 -5.90 -3.62
N ASP A 521 -25.66 -6.61 -3.70
CA ASP A 521 -25.47 -7.79 -4.54
C ASP A 521 -25.64 -9.11 -3.77
N THR A 522 -25.89 -10.17 -4.52
CA THR A 522 -25.94 -11.55 -4.00
C THR A 522 -24.77 -12.36 -4.55
N GLU A 523 -23.60 -11.73 -4.71
CA GLU A 523 -22.43 -12.39 -5.29
C GLU A 523 -21.98 -13.56 -4.42
N LYS A 524 -21.51 -14.61 -5.09
CA LYS A 524 -21.03 -15.85 -4.46
C LYS A 524 -19.76 -16.30 -5.15
N TRP A 525 -18.88 -16.96 -4.42
CA TRP A 525 -17.57 -17.38 -4.91
C TRP A 525 -17.48 -18.90 -5.01
N TYR A 526 -16.57 -19.38 -5.85
CA TYR A 526 -16.03 -20.73 -5.70
C TYR A 526 -15.06 -20.70 -4.54
N VAL A 527 -15.41 -21.35 -3.42
CA VAL A 527 -14.61 -21.30 -2.19
C VAL A 527 -13.91 -22.63 -1.95
N PRO A 528 -12.57 -22.70 -1.99
CA PRO A 528 -11.80 -23.87 -1.57
C PRO A 528 -11.78 -23.97 -0.05
N ILE A 529 -12.35 -25.03 0.52
CA ILE A 529 -12.45 -25.21 1.97
C ILE A 529 -11.54 -26.36 2.43
N SER A 530 -10.49 -26.02 3.16
CA SER A 530 -9.75 -26.94 4.02
C SER A 530 -10.38 -26.98 5.42
N TYR A 531 -10.26 -28.09 6.14
CA TYR A 531 -10.74 -28.20 7.53
C TYR A 531 -10.00 -29.28 8.32
N THR A 532 -10.10 -29.16 9.65
CA THR A 532 -9.55 -30.08 10.65
C THR A 532 -10.60 -30.37 11.71
N THR A 533 -10.58 -31.57 12.28
CA THR A 533 -11.45 -31.98 13.40
C THR A 533 -10.64 -32.28 14.67
N SER A 534 -11.33 -32.35 15.82
CA SER A 534 -10.68 -32.54 17.13
C SER A 534 -9.88 -33.84 17.27
N THR A 535 -10.12 -34.85 16.43
CA THR A 535 -9.47 -36.17 16.51
C THR A 535 -8.42 -36.39 15.42
N ASP A 536 -8.23 -35.44 14.49
CA ASP A 536 -7.22 -35.61 13.43
C ASP A 536 -5.82 -35.65 14.05
N SER A 537 -4.95 -36.55 13.57
CA SER A 537 -3.57 -36.67 14.06
C SER A 537 -2.69 -35.50 13.63
N ASP A 538 -2.93 -34.99 12.41
CA ASP A 538 -2.12 -33.98 11.73
C ASP A 538 -2.88 -32.65 11.63
N LYS A 539 -3.45 -32.21 12.77
CA LYS A 539 -4.31 -31.02 12.85
C LYS A 539 -3.67 -29.82 12.12
N PHE A 540 -4.43 -29.21 11.20
CA PHE A 540 -4.06 -28.01 10.43
C PHE A 540 -2.86 -28.12 9.48
N LEU A 541 -2.18 -29.28 9.38
CA LEU A 541 -1.01 -29.41 8.49
C LEU A 541 -1.40 -29.53 7.01
N ASP A 542 -2.49 -30.23 6.71
CA ASP A 542 -3.04 -30.32 5.35
C ASP A 542 -3.86 -29.07 5.04
N THR A 543 -3.31 -28.21 4.18
CA THR A 543 -3.97 -26.97 3.73
C THR A 543 -4.75 -27.15 2.43
N SER A 544 -4.74 -28.36 1.85
CA SER A 544 -5.44 -28.66 0.60
C SER A 544 -6.96 -28.57 0.81
N PRO A 545 -7.72 -28.11 -0.19
CA PRO A 545 -9.18 -28.09 -0.09
C PRO A 545 -9.72 -29.52 -0.03
N LYS A 546 -10.53 -29.79 0.99
CA LYS A 546 -11.26 -31.07 1.16
C LYS A 546 -12.66 -31.01 0.55
N VAL A 547 -13.22 -29.81 0.45
CA VAL A 547 -14.55 -29.56 -0.10
C VAL A 547 -14.59 -28.20 -0.80
N TRP A 548 -15.49 -28.05 -1.76
CA TRP A 548 -15.69 -26.81 -2.50
C TRP A 548 -17.11 -26.31 -2.33
N LEU A 549 -17.25 -25.02 -2.06
CA LEU A 549 -18.55 -24.35 -2.10
C LEU A 549 -18.72 -23.70 -3.46
N ASN A 550 -19.76 -24.10 -4.19
CA ASN A 550 -20.04 -23.64 -5.56
C ASN A 550 -21.03 -22.46 -5.52
N PRO A 551 -20.79 -21.36 -6.28
CA PRO A 551 -21.69 -20.21 -6.30
C PRO A 551 -23.10 -20.54 -6.80
N LEU A 552 -23.26 -21.61 -7.58
CA LEU A 552 -24.54 -22.10 -8.08
C LEU A 552 -25.32 -22.93 -7.05
N THR A 553 -24.69 -23.30 -5.93
CA THR A 553 -25.32 -24.09 -4.86
C THR A 553 -25.69 -23.21 -3.66
N THR A 554 -26.68 -23.65 -2.89
CA THR A 554 -27.08 -22.94 -1.66
C THR A 554 -26.12 -23.23 -0.51
N ASN A 555 -25.67 -24.47 -0.39
CA ASN A 555 -24.80 -24.94 0.68
C ASN A 555 -23.94 -26.12 0.20
N VAL A 556 -22.96 -26.49 1.02
CA VAL A 556 -22.28 -27.78 0.94
C VAL A 556 -22.38 -28.50 2.27
N ASN A 557 -22.58 -29.83 2.23
CA ASN A 557 -22.67 -30.67 3.41
C ASN A 557 -21.37 -31.49 3.58
N ILE A 558 -20.76 -31.42 4.75
CA ILE A 558 -19.60 -32.23 5.15
C ILE A 558 -20.11 -33.38 6.01
N THR A 559 -20.28 -34.55 5.40
CA THR A 559 -20.89 -35.72 6.04
C THR A 559 -20.00 -36.34 7.11
N ASP A 560 -20.59 -36.76 8.23
CA ASP A 560 -19.93 -37.40 9.37
C ASP A 560 -18.78 -36.58 9.99
N ALA A 561 -18.72 -35.27 9.72
CA ALA A 561 -17.62 -34.40 10.13
C ALA A 561 -17.46 -34.30 11.65
N LEU A 562 -18.54 -34.49 12.41
CA LEU A 562 -18.57 -34.43 13.87
C LEU A 562 -18.80 -35.80 14.52
N LYS A 563 -18.82 -36.88 13.75
CA LYS A 563 -18.92 -38.24 14.29
C LYS A 563 -17.71 -38.54 15.16
N GLU A 564 -17.96 -38.78 16.46
CA GLU A 564 -16.93 -39.01 17.50
C GLU A 564 -15.92 -37.85 17.65
N ARG A 565 -16.30 -36.63 17.23
CA ARG A 565 -15.47 -35.43 17.27
C ARG A 565 -16.20 -34.30 17.98
N ASP A 566 -15.45 -33.46 18.69
CA ASP A 566 -15.99 -32.37 19.49
C ASP A 566 -16.20 -31.08 18.70
N TRP A 567 -15.27 -30.76 17.79
CA TRP A 567 -15.28 -29.55 16.99
C TRP A 567 -14.69 -29.79 15.59
N ILE A 568 -15.03 -28.88 14.69
CA ILE A 568 -14.45 -28.72 13.36
C ILE A 568 -14.00 -27.27 13.22
N ILE A 569 -12.81 -27.03 12.66
CA ILE A 569 -12.33 -25.69 12.31
C ILE A 569 -11.95 -25.72 10.83
N LEU A 570 -12.50 -24.77 10.06
CA LEU A 570 -12.25 -24.58 8.63
C LEU A 570 -11.07 -23.62 8.39
N ASN A 571 -10.58 -23.58 7.15
CA ASN A 571 -9.50 -22.72 6.67
C ASN A 571 -8.19 -22.97 7.44
N ASN A 572 -7.65 -24.18 7.31
CA ASN A 572 -6.37 -24.56 7.93
C ASN A 572 -5.29 -23.53 7.56
N GLN A 573 -4.66 -22.94 8.58
CA GLN A 573 -3.63 -21.89 8.46
C GLN A 573 -4.06 -20.64 7.68
N GLN A 574 -5.38 -20.37 7.60
CA GLN A 574 -5.96 -19.22 6.92
C GLN A 574 -5.44 -19.07 5.48
N THR A 575 -5.41 -20.17 4.71
CA THR A 575 -4.95 -20.15 3.30
C THR A 575 -5.98 -19.57 2.35
N GLY A 576 -7.26 -19.67 2.68
CA GLY A 576 -8.37 -19.11 1.93
C GLY A 576 -8.67 -17.65 2.29
N PHE A 577 -9.07 -16.87 1.28
CA PHE A 577 -9.42 -15.45 1.41
C PHE A 577 -10.90 -15.26 1.82
N TYR A 578 -11.25 -15.72 3.03
CA TYR A 578 -12.62 -15.64 3.55
C TYR A 578 -12.63 -15.75 5.08
N ARG A 579 -13.71 -15.24 5.71
CA ARG A 579 -13.97 -15.36 7.15
C ARG A 579 -14.88 -16.55 7.45
N ILE A 580 -14.86 -17.05 8.70
CA ILE A 580 -15.70 -18.18 9.10
C ILE A 580 -16.43 -17.88 10.40
N ASP A 581 -17.75 -17.92 10.36
CA ASP A 581 -18.61 -17.88 11.53
C ASP A 581 -19.24 -19.25 11.78
N TYR A 582 -19.31 -19.65 13.04
CA TYR A 582 -19.86 -20.94 13.48
C TYR A 582 -21.15 -20.72 14.27
N ASP A 583 -22.02 -21.72 14.33
CA ASP A 583 -23.15 -21.66 15.26
C ASP A 583 -22.70 -21.70 16.74
N ASP A 584 -23.61 -21.32 17.64
CA ASP A 584 -23.34 -21.26 19.08
C ASP A 584 -22.82 -22.59 19.67
N ASN A 585 -23.25 -23.73 19.12
CA ASN A 585 -22.81 -25.04 19.60
C ASN A 585 -21.34 -25.29 19.29
N LEU A 586 -20.95 -25.00 18.05
CA LEU A 586 -19.57 -25.15 17.59
C LEU A 586 -18.66 -24.10 18.24
N TRP A 587 -19.12 -22.85 18.39
CA TRP A 587 -18.34 -21.82 19.08
C TRP A 587 -18.05 -22.21 20.54
N GLU A 588 -19.02 -22.77 21.26
CA GLU A 588 -18.80 -23.24 22.63
C GLU A 588 -17.75 -24.38 22.68
N LYS A 589 -17.78 -25.30 21.73
CA LYS A 589 -16.79 -26.37 21.63
C LYS A 589 -15.39 -25.85 21.31
N ILE A 590 -15.28 -24.87 20.41
CA ILE A 590 -14.02 -24.20 20.08
C ILE A 590 -13.48 -23.42 21.30
N LYS A 591 -14.36 -22.71 22.04
CA LYS A 591 -13.99 -22.03 23.30
C LYS A 591 -13.40 -23.00 24.31
N ILE A 592 -14.04 -24.15 24.52
CA ILE A 592 -13.51 -25.20 25.42
C ILE A 592 -12.14 -25.68 24.95
N ALA A 593 -11.97 -25.96 23.65
CA ALA A 593 -10.71 -26.41 23.06
C ALA A 593 -9.56 -25.40 23.27
N LEU A 594 -9.82 -24.10 23.08
CA LEU A 594 -8.86 -23.02 23.31
C LEU A 594 -8.40 -22.91 24.78
N THR A 595 -9.19 -23.39 25.73
CA THR A 595 -8.79 -23.41 27.15
C THR A 595 -7.99 -24.64 27.57
N GLN A 596 -7.91 -25.67 26.71
CA GLN A 596 -7.14 -26.88 27.00
C GLN A 596 -5.63 -26.62 26.90
N THR A 597 -4.83 -27.49 27.53
CA THR A 597 -3.37 -27.47 27.38
C THR A 597 -2.98 -27.59 25.91
N GLY A 598 -2.08 -26.72 25.45
CA GLY A 598 -1.68 -26.68 24.03
C GLY A 598 -2.81 -26.27 23.08
N PHE A 599 -3.88 -25.65 23.59
CA PHE A 599 -5.03 -25.20 22.81
C PHE A 599 -5.71 -26.33 22.01
N ASP A 600 -5.67 -27.56 22.52
CA ASP A 600 -6.12 -28.78 21.84
C ASP A 600 -5.52 -28.96 20.42
N GLY A 601 -4.30 -28.49 20.23
CA GLY A 601 -3.60 -28.54 18.94
C GLY A 601 -4.10 -27.54 17.90
N ILE A 602 -4.92 -26.55 18.27
CA ILE A 602 -5.33 -25.46 17.36
C ILE A 602 -4.09 -24.65 16.96
N HIS A 603 -3.78 -24.64 15.66
CA HIS A 603 -2.60 -23.97 15.12
C HIS A 603 -2.63 -22.45 15.41
N GLU A 604 -1.46 -21.85 15.64
CA GLU A 604 -1.36 -20.44 16.04
C GLU A 604 -1.97 -19.47 15.00
N LEU A 605 -1.87 -19.77 13.70
CA LEU A 605 -2.57 -18.99 12.67
C LEU A 605 -4.08 -19.13 12.72
N ASN A 606 -4.62 -20.30 13.10
CA ASN A 606 -6.06 -20.47 13.28
C ASN A 606 -6.54 -19.80 14.58
N ARG A 607 -5.72 -19.76 15.63
CA ARG A 607 -6.02 -18.94 16.82
C ARG A 607 -6.02 -17.44 16.48
N ALA A 608 -5.06 -16.99 15.66
CA ALA A 608 -5.02 -15.63 15.12
C ALA A 608 -6.25 -15.31 14.28
N GLN A 609 -6.64 -16.22 13.37
CA GLN A 609 -7.87 -16.10 12.58
C GLN A 609 -9.11 -16.01 13.47
N ILE A 610 -9.25 -16.86 14.50
CA ILE A 610 -10.40 -16.83 15.42
C ILE A 610 -10.50 -15.46 16.11
N VAL A 611 -9.38 -14.88 16.55
CA VAL A 611 -9.36 -13.54 17.13
C VAL A 611 -9.78 -12.47 16.12
N ASP A 612 -9.22 -12.50 14.91
CA ASP A 612 -9.52 -11.53 13.86
C ASP A 612 -10.97 -11.63 13.34
N ASP A 613 -11.44 -12.83 13.01
CA ASP A 613 -12.80 -13.10 12.54
C ASP A 613 -13.83 -12.65 13.58
N TYR A 614 -13.70 -13.11 14.83
CA TYR A 614 -14.69 -12.82 15.86
C TYR A 614 -14.74 -11.33 16.23
N TYR A 615 -13.60 -10.63 16.22
CA TYR A 615 -13.60 -9.18 16.40
C TYR A 615 -14.35 -8.45 15.28
N ASN A 616 -14.10 -8.83 14.03
CA ASN A 616 -14.76 -8.18 12.90
C ASN A 616 -16.25 -8.57 12.79
N PHE A 617 -16.65 -9.75 13.27
CA PHE A 617 -18.06 -10.08 13.45
C PHE A 617 -18.73 -9.23 14.53
N ALA A 618 -18.03 -8.93 15.63
CA ALA A 618 -18.53 -8.00 16.63
C ALA A 618 -18.71 -6.58 16.06
N ARG A 619 -17.76 -6.13 15.23
CA ARG A 619 -17.88 -4.85 14.50
C ARG A 619 -19.06 -4.82 13.53
N ALA A 620 -19.33 -5.94 12.86
CA ALA A 620 -20.46 -6.11 11.96
C ALA A 620 -21.81 -6.32 12.69
N GLY A 621 -21.82 -6.39 14.02
CA GLY A 621 -23.03 -6.65 14.82
C GLY A 621 -23.55 -8.09 14.74
N LEU A 622 -22.74 -9.02 14.25
CA LEU A 622 -23.07 -10.46 14.19
C LEU A 622 -22.86 -11.14 15.56
N HIS A 623 -21.87 -10.67 16.32
CA HIS A 623 -21.60 -11.07 17.71
C HIS A 623 -21.51 -9.83 18.60
N SER A 624 -21.56 -9.99 19.92
CA SER A 624 -21.34 -8.86 20.84
C SER A 624 -19.86 -8.68 21.17
N TYR A 625 -19.43 -7.45 21.45
CA TYR A 625 -18.08 -7.17 21.95
C TYR A 625 -17.82 -7.86 23.28
N SER A 626 -18.84 -8.02 24.14
CA SER A 626 -18.72 -8.80 25.37
C SER A 626 -18.37 -10.27 25.09
N SER A 627 -19.03 -10.89 24.10
CA SER A 627 -18.74 -12.28 23.73
C SER A 627 -17.36 -12.44 23.10
N PHE A 628 -16.88 -11.43 22.37
CA PHE A 628 -15.50 -11.37 21.88
C PHE A 628 -14.50 -11.34 23.03
N LEU A 629 -14.71 -10.47 24.03
CA LEU A 629 -13.86 -10.39 25.21
C LEU A 629 -13.83 -11.74 25.97
N GLU A 630 -14.98 -12.40 26.13
CA GLU A 630 -15.03 -13.74 26.74
C GLU A 630 -14.23 -14.79 25.95
N LEU A 631 -14.37 -14.80 24.62
CA LEU A 631 -13.66 -15.74 23.74
C LEU A 631 -12.14 -15.61 23.90
N ILE A 632 -11.60 -14.39 23.82
CA ILE A 632 -10.15 -14.17 23.78
C ILE A 632 -9.44 -14.34 25.14
N LYS A 633 -10.16 -14.69 26.21
CA LYS A 633 -9.55 -14.97 27.52
C LYS A 633 -8.51 -16.09 27.47
N PHE A 634 -8.56 -16.98 26.48
CA PHE A 634 -7.53 -18.01 26.29
C PHE A 634 -6.13 -17.40 26.08
N LEU A 635 -6.03 -16.15 25.61
CA LEU A 635 -4.76 -15.44 25.44
C LEU A 635 -4.00 -15.29 26.76
N LYS A 636 -4.67 -15.38 27.93
CA LYS A 636 -3.99 -15.45 29.25
C LYS A 636 -2.93 -16.55 29.31
N ALA A 637 -3.10 -17.64 28.55
CA ALA A 637 -2.18 -18.76 28.48
C ALA A 637 -1.33 -18.79 27.19
N ASP A 638 -1.60 -17.93 26.21
CA ASP A 638 -0.89 -17.88 24.92
C ASP A 638 0.31 -16.92 24.98
N SER A 639 1.40 -17.30 24.33
CA SER A 639 2.61 -16.48 24.18
C SER A 639 3.18 -16.52 22.76
N SER A 640 2.41 -17.06 21.81
CA SER A 640 2.74 -16.99 20.38
C SER A 640 2.60 -15.56 19.86
N TYR A 641 3.49 -15.18 18.95
CA TYR A 641 3.47 -13.88 18.32
C TYR A 641 2.19 -13.62 17.52
N TYR A 642 1.70 -14.59 16.75
CA TYR A 642 0.67 -14.37 15.74
C TYR A 642 -0.74 -14.11 16.32
N PRO A 643 -1.27 -14.90 17.29
CA PRO A 643 -2.55 -14.59 17.91
C PRO A 643 -2.55 -13.24 18.64
N TRP A 644 -1.43 -12.92 19.28
CA TRP A 644 -1.24 -11.64 19.97
C TRP A 644 -1.17 -10.46 19.01
N TYR A 645 -0.58 -10.63 17.82
CA TYR A 645 -0.62 -9.60 16.79
C TYR A 645 -2.06 -9.27 16.40
N SER A 646 -2.87 -10.27 16.05
CA SER A 646 -4.29 -10.07 15.71
C SER A 646 -5.08 -9.46 16.89
N ALA A 647 -4.82 -9.90 18.12
CA ALA A 647 -5.46 -9.35 19.31
C ALA A 647 -5.11 -7.88 19.53
N PHE A 648 -3.85 -7.51 19.37
CA PHE A 648 -3.42 -6.12 19.51
C PHE A 648 -3.96 -5.21 18.39
N THR A 649 -4.12 -5.72 17.17
CA THR A 649 -4.84 -5.01 16.12
C THR A 649 -6.29 -4.72 16.53
N ALA A 650 -6.99 -5.73 17.07
CA ALA A 650 -8.35 -5.55 17.60
C ALA A 650 -8.39 -4.53 18.76
N PHE A 651 -7.49 -4.66 19.75
CA PHE A 651 -7.42 -3.73 20.88
C PHE A 651 -7.08 -2.31 20.46
N SER A 652 -6.20 -2.12 19.47
CA SER A 652 -5.87 -0.80 18.94
C SER A 652 -7.12 -0.13 18.37
N SER A 653 -7.88 -0.85 17.55
CA SER A 653 -9.15 -0.37 17.00
C SER A 653 -10.18 -0.07 18.10
N MET A 654 -10.31 -0.94 19.11
CA MET A 654 -11.20 -0.72 20.26
C MET A 654 -10.83 0.55 21.06
N LEU A 655 -9.55 0.76 21.36
CA LEU A 655 -9.07 1.93 22.10
C LEU A 655 -9.26 3.22 21.30
N GLN A 656 -9.03 3.17 19.98
CA GLN A 656 -9.28 4.31 19.08
C GLN A 656 -10.77 4.67 18.98
N ARG A 657 -11.67 3.71 19.23
CA ARG A 657 -13.13 3.88 19.24
C ARG A 657 -13.71 4.10 20.64
N THR A 658 -12.88 4.21 21.67
CA THR A 658 -13.36 4.52 23.02
C THR A 658 -13.18 6.01 23.27
N GLY A 659 -14.25 6.74 23.52
CA GLY A 659 -14.24 8.13 23.98
C GLY A 659 -14.24 8.22 25.52
N ASP A 660 -15.04 7.37 26.18
CA ASP A 660 -15.22 7.35 27.64
C ASP A 660 -13.97 6.86 28.41
N GLU A 661 -13.52 7.65 29.39
CA GLU A 661 -12.31 7.36 30.16
C GLU A 661 -12.43 6.13 31.07
N LYS A 662 -13.62 5.83 31.61
CA LYS A 662 -13.83 4.66 32.48
C LYS A 662 -13.81 3.37 31.68
N ILE A 663 -14.43 3.37 30.49
CA ILE A 663 -14.37 2.24 29.57
C ILE A 663 -12.93 2.01 29.11
N ARG A 664 -12.21 3.09 28.76
CA ARG A 664 -10.79 3.01 28.39
C ARG A 664 -9.95 2.41 29.50
N ALA A 665 -10.14 2.85 30.75
CA ALA A 665 -9.47 2.29 31.92
C ALA A 665 -9.80 0.80 32.12
N GLY A 666 -11.06 0.40 31.92
CA GLY A 666 -11.49 -1.00 31.97
C GLY A 666 -10.81 -1.87 30.90
N LEU A 667 -10.71 -1.38 29.66
CA LEU A 667 -9.96 -2.03 28.59
C LEU A 667 -8.47 -2.12 28.92
N HIS A 668 -7.87 -1.06 29.46
CA HIS A 668 -6.46 -1.08 29.86
C HIS A 668 -6.19 -2.19 30.88
N GLU A 669 -7.01 -2.28 31.94
CA GLU A 669 -6.86 -3.32 32.95
C GLU A 669 -7.05 -4.72 32.36
N TYR A 670 -8.08 -4.89 31.55
CA TYR A 670 -8.37 -6.16 30.89
C TYR A 670 -7.19 -6.65 30.03
N ILE A 671 -6.63 -5.78 29.19
CA ILE A 671 -5.51 -6.14 28.31
C ILE A 671 -4.25 -6.44 29.15
N ARG A 672 -3.98 -5.66 30.20
CA ARG A 672 -2.86 -5.92 31.14
C ARG A 672 -2.96 -7.31 31.75
N GLU A 673 -4.14 -7.72 32.21
CA GLU A 673 -4.35 -9.06 32.76
C GLU A 673 -4.08 -10.17 31.73
N LEU A 674 -4.51 -9.97 30.47
CA LEU A 674 -4.29 -10.97 29.43
C LEU A 674 -2.80 -11.16 29.11
N MET A 675 -2.04 -10.06 29.02
CA MET A 675 -0.70 -10.09 28.44
C MET A 675 0.43 -10.42 29.42
N VAL A 676 0.11 -10.71 30.70
CA VAL A 676 1.12 -11.00 31.73
C VAL A 676 2.08 -12.13 31.28
N VAL A 677 1.54 -13.24 30.78
CA VAL A 677 2.36 -14.36 30.30
C VAL A 677 3.20 -13.94 29.11
N LEU A 678 2.62 -13.27 28.11
CA LEU A 678 3.33 -12.78 26.94
C LEU A 678 4.53 -11.91 27.35
N TYR A 679 4.30 -10.85 28.14
CA TYR A 679 5.34 -9.90 28.56
C TYR A 679 6.49 -10.59 29.32
N ASN A 680 6.16 -11.55 30.20
CA ASN A 680 7.16 -12.31 30.95
C ASN A 680 8.05 -13.21 30.06
N THR A 681 7.58 -13.62 28.87
CA THR A 681 8.41 -14.40 27.93
C THR A 681 9.42 -13.55 27.16
N VAL A 682 9.21 -12.24 27.08
CA VAL A 682 10.02 -11.28 26.32
C VAL A 682 10.28 -10.00 27.12
N PRO A 683 10.99 -10.09 28.27
CA PRO A 683 11.16 -8.96 29.17
C PRO A 683 11.99 -7.83 28.53
N PHE A 684 11.75 -6.61 28.98
CA PHE A 684 12.34 -5.38 28.44
C PHE A 684 13.86 -5.47 28.28
N ASN A 685 14.60 -6.00 29.26
CA ASN A 685 16.07 -6.00 29.28
C ASN A 685 16.73 -7.28 28.72
N LYS A 686 16.00 -8.09 27.95
CA LYS A 686 16.54 -9.35 27.37
C LYS A 686 16.39 -9.38 25.84
N PRO A 687 17.23 -8.62 25.11
CA PRO A 687 17.26 -8.69 23.65
C PRO A 687 17.76 -10.06 23.14
N ASN A 688 17.39 -10.38 21.90
CA ASN A 688 17.94 -11.50 21.15
C ASN A 688 17.85 -11.18 19.65
N ASP A 689 18.83 -10.43 19.15
CA ASP A 689 18.82 -9.90 17.78
C ASP A 689 18.91 -10.99 16.70
N ASP A 690 19.33 -12.21 17.05
CA ASP A 690 19.44 -13.35 16.14
C ASP A 690 18.10 -14.10 15.94
N ASP A 691 17.12 -13.88 16.82
CA ASP A 691 15.78 -14.47 16.72
C ASP A 691 14.77 -13.40 16.33
N GLN A 692 14.45 -13.36 15.04
CA GLN A 692 13.58 -12.36 14.44
C GLN A 692 12.17 -12.36 15.06
N ILE A 693 11.58 -13.55 15.24
CA ILE A 693 10.23 -13.70 15.81
C ILE A 693 10.21 -13.33 17.30
N TYR A 694 11.24 -13.73 18.06
CA TYR A 694 11.38 -13.28 19.45
C TYR A 694 11.50 -11.77 19.53
N THR A 695 12.31 -11.16 18.67
CA THR A 695 12.51 -9.70 18.65
C THR A 695 11.23 -8.96 18.30
N HIS A 696 10.51 -9.38 17.26
CA HIS A 696 9.20 -8.83 16.91
C HIS A 696 8.19 -8.98 18.04
N LYS A 697 8.16 -10.15 18.69
CA LYS A 697 7.31 -10.40 19.87
C LYS A 697 7.67 -9.49 21.05
N ARG A 698 8.96 -9.27 21.31
CA ARG A 698 9.43 -8.36 22.37
C ARG A 698 9.01 -6.93 22.09
N VAL A 699 9.26 -6.43 20.88
CA VAL A 699 8.85 -5.07 20.48
C VAL A 699 7.34 -4.91 20.63
N LEU A 700 6.55 -5.87 20.14
CA LEU A 700 5.10 -5.86 20.25
C LEU A 700 4.63 -5.83 21.72
N ALA A 701 5.12 -6.75 22.55
CA ALA A 701 4.74 -6.85 23.96
C ALA A 701 5.16 -5.63 24.78
N VAL A 702 6.38 -5.11 24.57
CA VAL A 702 6.91 -3.94 25.29
C VAL A 702 6.16 -2.67 24.87
N THR A 703 5.87 -2.48 23.58
CA THR A 703 5.06 -1.35 23.09
C THR A 703 3.71 -1.30 23.81
N TRP A 704 3.03 -2.45 23.88
CA TRP A 704 1.73 -2.54 24.54
C TRP A 704 1.81 -2.39 26.06
N ALA A 705 2.81 -2.99 26.71
CA ALA A 705 3.01 -2.80 28.14
C ALA A 705 3.18 -1.31 28.50
N CYS A 706 3.96 -0.57 27.73
CA CYS A 706 4.13 0.87 27.92
C CYS A 706 2.83 1.65 27.64
N ASN A 707 2.12 1.36 26.53
CA ASN A 707 0.84 2.01 26.22
C ASN A 707 -0.26 1.76 27.28
N LEU A 708 -0.15 0.64 28.01
CA LEU A 708 -1.06 0.26 29.10
C LEU A 708 -0.59 0.73 30.48
N GLU A 709 0.40 1.63 30.53
CA GLU A 709 0.94 2.21 31.77
C GLU A 709 1.53 1.16 32.73
N VAL A 710 2.14 0.10 32.20
CA VAL A 710 2.86 -0.88 33.02
C VAL A 710 4.15 -0.23 33.54
N LYS A 711 4.23 -0.09 34.87
CA LYS A 711 5.32 0.63 35.54
C LYS A 711 6.72 0.15 35.15
N ASP A 712 6.93 -1.16 35.05
CA ASP A 712 8.22 -1.73 34.64
C ASP A 712 8.66 -1.22 33.26
N CYS A 713 7.75 -1.14 32.28
CA CYS A 713 8.07 -0.65 30.94
C CYS A 713 8.43 0.84 30.94
N ILE A 714 7.65 1.66 31.66
CA ILE A 714 7.86 3.11 31.76
C ILE A 714 9.19 3.42 32.45
N ASP A 715 9.44 2.80 33.62
CA ASP A 715 10.66 3.03 34.40
C ASP A 715 11.90 2.66 33.59
N ASN A 716 11.89 1.51 32.90
CA ASN A 716 13.00 1.11 32.04
C ASN A 716 13.18 2.04 30.83
N SER A 717 12.09 2.53 30.23
CA SER A 717 12.17 3.49 29.11
C SER A 717 12.78 4.83 29.53
N LEU A 718 12.33 5.37 30.67
CA LEU A 718 12.88 6.60 31.25
C LEU A 718 14.36 6.45 31.64
N ALA A 719 14.72 5.32 32.26
CA ALA A 719 16.10 5.03 32.61
C ALA A 719 17.00 4.92 31.37
N ALA A 720 16.57 4.17 30.35
CA ALA A 720 17.32 3.99 29.12
C ALA A 720 17.51 5.31 28.36
N PHE A 721 16.46 6.12 28.24
CA PHE A 721 16.56 7.45 27.63
C PHE A 721 17.42 8.41 28.46
N GLY A 722 17.30 8.39 29.78
CA GLY A 722 18.14 9.18 30.67
C GLY A 722 19.63 8.82 30.54
N THR A 723 19.97 7.53 30.42
CA THR A 723 21.33 7.09 30.11
C THR A 723 21.78 7.63 28.76
N TYR A 724 20.91 7.56 27.75
CA TYR A 724 21.21 8.05 26.42
C TYR A 724 21.52 9.56 26.43
N ARG A 725 20.63 10.39 26.99
CA ARG A 725 20.83 11.84 27.08
C ARG A 725 22.10 12.23 27.84
N ASN A 726 22.43 11.51 28.92
CA ASN A 726 23.57 11.85 29.79
C ASN A 726 24.93 11.34 29.29
N THR A 727 24.95 10.25 28.51
CA THR A 727 26.20 9.56 28.14
C THR A 727 26.41 9.38 26.64
N ALA A 728 25.42 9.78 25.83
CA ALA A 728 25.31 9.47 24.39
C ALA A 728 25.23 7.97 24.05
N THR A 729 25.14 7.07 25.05
CA THR A 729 24.96 5.64 24.83
C THR A 729 23.56 5.35 24.32
N ARG A 730 23.45 4.90 23.07
CA ARG A 730 22.16 4.59 22.44
C ARG A 730 21.46 3.43 23.16
N PRO A 731 20.12 3.48 23.31
CA PRO A 731 19.37 2.32 23.76
C PRO A 731 19.30 1.26 22.66
N ASP A 732 18.85 0.06 23.04
CA ASP A 732 18.58 -1.05 22.13
C ASP A 732 17.81 -0.57 20.90
N LYS A 733 18.41 -0.77 19.72
CA LYS A 733 17.90 -0.33 18.42
C LYS A 733 16.49 -0.83 18.11
N ASN A 734 16.11 -2.00 18.63
CA ASN A 734 14.79 -2.58 18.44
C ASN A 734 13.70 -1.90 19.29
N LEU A 735 14.08 -1.31 20.42
CA LEU A 735 13.15 -0.63 21.33
C LEU A 735 13.21 0.91 21.28
N ARG A 736 14.09 1.52 20.49
CA ARG A 736 14.25 2.98 20.38
C ARG A 736 12.92 3.72 20.18
N SER A 737 12.07 3.28 19.26
CA SER A 737 10.76 3.89 19.04
C SER A 737 9.90 3.91 20.31
N VAL A 738 9.88 2.80 21.06
CA VAL A 738 9.13 2.71 22.32
C VAL A 738 9.77 3.57 23.40
N ILE A 739 11.10 3.53 23.52
CA ILE A 739 11.87 4.24 24.54
C ILE A 739 11.74 5.75 24.36
N TYR A 740 12.01 6.26 23.15
CA TYR A 740 11.96 7.69 22.85
C TYR A 740 10.54 8.23 23.05
N CYS A 741 9.53 7.54 22.53
CA CYS A 741 8.14 7.98 22.65
C CYS A 741 7.70 8.03 24.13
N ASN A 742 7.98 6.99 24.92
CA ASN A 742 7.58 6.98 26.33
C ASN A 742 8.42 7.93 27.20
N ALA A 743 9.69 8.15 26.87
CA ALA A 743 10.48 9.16 27.55
C ALA A 743 9.86 10.56 27.38
N LEU A 744 9.50 10.95 26.15
CA LEU A 744 8.85 12.23 25.90
C LEU A 744 7.43 12.31 26.48
N ARG A 745 6.68 11.21 26.47
CA ARG A 745 5.31 11.16 27.04
C ARG A 745 5.27 11.38 28.55
N HIS A 746 6.31 10.95 29.27
CA HIS A 746 6.38 10.99 30.73
C HIS A 746 7.43 11.98 31.28
N SER A 747 8.16 12.68 30.41
CA SER A 747 9.07 13.76 30.83
C SER A 747 8.32 15.06 31.07
N ASN A 748 8.82 15.84 32.03
CA ASN A 748 8.41 17.24 32.27
C ASN A 748 9.52 18.23 31.90
N ASP A 749 10.61 17.77 31.28
CA ASP A 749 11.74 18.59 30.84
C ASP A 749 11.66 18.79 29.31
N PRO A 750 11.33 20.01 28.82
CA PRO A 750 11.37 20.32 27.39
C PRO A 750 12.71 20.01 26.72
N GLY A 751 13.81 20.02 27.49
CA GLY A 751 15.15 19.67 27.02
C GLY A 751 15.29 18.23 26.55
N ASP A 752 14.39 17.30 26.93
CA ASP A 752 14.38 15.94 26.38
C ASP A 752 13.90 15.93 24.91
N TRP A 753 12.90 16.75 24.58
CA TRP A 753 12.42 16.92 23.21
C TRP A 753 13.48 17.62 22.36
N GLU A 754 14.07 18.70 22.88
CA GLU A 754 15.13 19.45 22.19
C GLU A 754 16.34 18.56 21.89
N TYR A 755 16.73 17.70 22.83
CA TYR A 755 17.80 16.73 22.62
C TYR A 755 17.49 15.80 21.44
N LEU A 756 16.32 15.18 21.40
CA LEU A 756 15.94 14.32 20.28
C LEU A 756 15.86 15.08 18.95
N TRP A 757 15.36 16.31 18.96
CA TRP A 757 15.36 17.18 17.77
C TRP A 757 16.77 17.46 17.25
N GLU A 758 17.74 17.69 18.15
CA GLU A 758 19.16 17.83 17.79
C GLU A 758 19.73 16.52 17.21
N GLN A 759 19.37 15.38 17.80
CA GLN A 759 19.79 14.07 17.28
C GLN A 759 19.19 13.77 15.90
N PHE A 760 17.96 14.23 15.62
CA PHE A 760 17.38 14.17 14.27
C PHE A 760 18.20 14.99 13.27
N GLY A 761 18.54 16.23 13.60
CA GLY A 761 19.30 17.12 12.72
C GLY A 761 20.76 16.71 12.48
N THR A 762 21.34 15.91 13.37
CA THR A 762 22.74 15.43 13.27
C THR A 762 22.87 14.01 12.72
N SER A 763 21.80 13.21 12.76
CA SER A 763 21.82 11.84 12.25
C SER A 763 21.99 11.81 10.74
N GLN A 764 22.85 10.90 10.28
CA GLN A 764 23.04 10.57 8.86
C GLN A 764 22.29 9.29 8.45
N ILE A 765 21.55 8.68 9.38
CA ILE A 765 20.84 7.40 9.17
C ILE A 765 19.33 7.68 9.04
N ALA A 766 18.79 7.48 7.83
CA ALA A 766 17.38 7.76 7.53
C ALA A 766 16.41 7.00 8.45
N THR A 767 16.70 5.74 8.80
CA THR A 767 15.84 4.96 9.70
C THR A 767 15.80 5.51 11.12
N GLU A 768 16.91 6.07 11.63
CA GLU A 768 16.94 6.73 12.94
C GLU A 768 16.18 8.06 12.88
N GLN A 769 16.36 8.85 11.82
CA GLN A 769 15.62 10.10 11.61
C GLN A 769 14.10 9.87 11.66
N VAL A 770 13.58 8.88 10.91
CA VAL A 770 12.15 8.53 10.92
C VAL A 770 11.69 8.01 12.29
N THR A 771 12.55 7.26 12.99
CA THR A 771 12.27 6.77 14.36
C THR A 771 12.13 7.93 15.34
N ILE A 772 13.00 8.94 15.25
CA ILE A 772 12.93 10.14 16.08
C ILE A 772 11.69 10.97 15.72
N LEU A 773 11.43 11.25 14.44
CA LEU A 773 10.25 11.98 14.00
C LEU A 773 8.95 11.36 14.57
N SER A 774 8.84 10.04 14.50
CA SER A 774 7.68 9.33 15.06
C SER A 774 7.54 9.50 16.57
N ALA A 775 8.65 9.62 17.32
CA ALA A 775 8.65 9.77 18.76
C ALA A 775 8.39 11.20 19.24
N LEU A 776 8.81 12.22 18.47
CA LEU A 776 8.68 13.64 18.85
C LEU A 776 7.23 14.09 19.08
N GLY A 777 6.26 13.42 18.45
CA GLY A 777 4.83 13.66 18.67
C GLY A 777 4.28 13.13 20.01
N CYS A 778 5.04 12.31 20.74
CA CYS A 778 4.59 11.69 21.99
C CYS A 778 4.65 12.61 23.22
N THR A 779 5.28 13.78 23.12
CA THR A 779 5.24 14.79 24.19
C THR A 779 3.81 15.24 24.50
N LYS A 780 3.54 15.57 25.77
CA LYS A 780 2.25 16.12 26.22
C LYS A 780 2.21 17.65 26.23
N ASP A 781 3.30 18.31 25.87
CA ASP A 781 3.35 19.77 25.76
C ASP A 781 2.68 20.23 24.44
N ASP A 782 1.59 20.98 24.55
CA ASP A 782 0.82 21.47 23.40
C ASP A 782 1.59 22.47 22.54
N GLU A 783 2.40 23.32 23.16
CA GLU A 783 3.15 24.34 22.43
C GLU A 783 4.29 23.71 21.63
N ILE A 784 4.95 22.69 22.20
CA ILE A 784 5.93 21.88 21.46
C ILE A 784 5.26 21.13 20.30
N ARG A 785 4.07 20.56 20.50
CA ARG A 785 3.35 19.85 19.42
C ARG A 785 2.93 20.78 18.29
N LYS A 786 2.41 21.98 18.58
CA LYS A 786 2.10 23.00 17.57
C LYS A 786 3.36 23.44 16.82
N LYS A 787 4.46 23.68 17.54
CA LYS A 787 5.77 23.95 16.93
C LYS A 787 6.18 22.82 16.00
N TYR A 788 6.05 21.56 16.43
CA TYR A 788 6.40 20.40 15.62
C TYR A 788 5.56 20.27 14.34
N LEU A 789 4.24 20.51 14.41
CA LEU A 789 3.37 20.57 13.24
C LEU A 789 3.79 21.69 12.26
N SER A 790 4.12 22.88 12.77
CA SER A 790 4.61 23.98 11.93
C SER A 790 5.92 23.66 11.20
N LEU A 791 6.78 22.82 11.78
CA LEU A 791 8.00 22.35 11.12
C LEU A 791 7.71 21.44 9.91
N SER A 792 6.58 20.73 9.91
CA SER A 792 6.19 19.83 8.80
C SER A 792 5.78 20.55 7.51
N ILE A 793 5.50 21.84 7.58
CA ILE A 793 5.19 22.71 6.42
C ILE A 793 6.31 23.73 6.14
N ASN A 794 7.44 23.60 6.82
CA ASN A 794 8.59 24.47 6.63
C ASN A 794 9.70 23.71 5.88
N SER A 795 9.98 24.14 4.65
CA SER A 795 11.01 23.55 3.78
C SER A 795 12.43 23.64 4.33
N THR A 796 12.67 24.49 5.33
CA THR A 796 13.99 24.67 5.99
C THR A 796 14.13 23.89 7.29
N SER A 797 13.10 23.13 7.71
CA SER A 797 13.11 22.40 8.98
C SER A 797 14.05 21.19 9.03
N GLY A 798 14.51 20.72 7.86
CA GLY A 798 15.22 19.45 7.71
C GLY A 798 14.28 18.24 7.60
N ILE A 799 12.97 18.39 7.82
CA ILE A 799 11.97 17.34 7.57
C ILE A 799 11.76 17.26 6.06
N ARG A 800 12.14 16.12 5.47
CA ARG A 800 11.89 15.87 4.04
C ARG A 800 10.39 15.85 3.77
N GLN A 801 9.99 16.31 2.58
CA GLN A 801 8.57 16.36 2.18
C GLN A 801 7.89 14.98 2.32
N GLN A 802 8.62 13.90 1.99
CA GLN A 802 8.17 12.50 2.14
C GLN A 802 7.82 12.08 3.58
N ASP A 803 8.34 12.80 4.58
CA ASP A 803 8.19 12.52 6.01
C ASP A 803 7.20 13.47 6.71
N ALA A 804 6.70 14.48 6.01
CA ALA A 804 5.86 15.53 6.59
C ALA A 804 4.54 14.95 7.16
N LEU A 805 3.93 13.97 6.47
CA LEU A 805 2.76 13.23 6.95
C LEU A 805 2.99 12.48 8.27
N SER A 806 4.22 12.00 8.48
CA SER A 806 4.59 11.24 9.68
C SER A 806 4.52 12.13 10.93
N VAL A 807 4.74 13.44 10.78
CA VAL A 807 4.62 14.42 11.87
C VAL A 807 3.18 14.51 12.39
N PHE A 808 2.20 14.68 11.50
CA PHE A 808 0.79 14.67 11.88
C PHE A 808 0.41 13.35 12.56
N SER A 809 0.85 12.24 11.96
CA SER A 809 0.59 10.89 12.47
C SER A 809 1.19 10.65 13.85
N ALA A 810 2.40 11.15 14.10
CA ALA A 810 3.05 11.12 15.40
C ALA A 810 2.26 11.91 16.45
N VAL A 811 1.74 13.09 16.10
CA VAL A 811 0.97 13.92 17.05
C VAL A 811 -0.38 13.29 17.40
N TYR A 812 -1.20 12.91 16.41
CA TYR A 812 -2.54 12.36 16.69
C TYR A 812 -2.50 10.91 17.21
N SER A 813 -1.41 10.16 16.98
CA SER A 813 -1.24 8.81 17.53
C SER A 813 -0.46 8.77 18.83
N GLY A 814 0.35 9.80 19.13
CA GLY A 814 1.19 9.86 20.31
C GLY A 814 0.40 10.00 21.61
N ASN A 815 -0.69 10.78 21.58
CA ASN A 815 -1.58 11.02 22.72
C ASN A 815 -3.03 11.23 22.26
N PRO A 816 -4.06 10.83 23.04
CA PRO A 816 -5.47 11.09 22.71
C PRO A 816 -5.77 12.58 22.46
N ASP A 817 -5.21 13.47 23.28
CA ASP A 817 -5.40 14.93 23.14
C ASP A 817 -4.71 15.51 21.90
N GLY A 818 -3.78 14.77 21.29
CA GLY A 818 -3.12 15.19 20.05
C GLY A 818 -4.04 15.19 18.83
N VAL A 819 -5.16 14.47 18.86
CA VAL A 819 -6.13 14.42 17.75
C VAL A 819 -6.76 15.79 17.52
N ASP A 820 -7.28 16.42 18.58
CA ASP A 820 -7.92 17.74 18.50
C ASP A 820 -6.87 18.79 18.08
N LEU A 821 -5.66 18.74 18.63
CA LEU A 821 -4.58 19.67 18.29
C LEU A 821 -4.13 19.57 16.82
N ALA A 822 -3.92 18.36 16.30
CA ALA A 822 -3.53 18.16 14.91
C ALA A 822 -4.66 18.51 13.94
N PHE A 823 -5.91 18.26 14.32
CA PHE A 823 -7.08 18.62 13.53
C PHE A 823 -7.26 20.14 13.45
N ASP A 824 -7.12 20.84 14.57
CA ASP A 824 -7.21 22.30 14.61
C ASP A 824 -6.13 22.93 13.74
N PHE A 825 -4.88 22.45 13.85
CA PHE A 825 -3.78 22.90 13.01
C PHE A 825 -4.04 22.66 11.51
N LEU A 826 -4.59 21.50 11.13
CA LEU A 826 -4.94 21.19 9.74
C LEU A 826 -5.95 22.19 9.18
N LEU A 827 -7.02 22.50 9.92
CA LEU A 827 -8.05 23.41 9.45
C LEU A 827 -7.55 24.86 9.38
N GLU A 828 -6.76 25.29 10.37
CA GLU A 828 -6.22 26.65 10.44
C GLU A 828 -5.16 26.94 9.37
N ASN A 829 -4.42 25.93 8.91
CA ASN A 829 -3.30 26.06 7.97
C ASN A 829 -3.51 25.26 6.68
N TYR A 830 -4.76 24.99 6.30
CA TYR A 830 -5.07 24.06 5.21
C TYR A 830 -4.47 24.51 3.86
N GLU A 831 -4.35 25.82 3.61
CA GLU A 831 -3.78 26.38 2.37
C GLU A 831 -2.29 26.04 2.24
N ASP A 832 -1.50 26.35 3.28
CA ASP A 832 -0.06 26.05 3.32
C ASP A 832 0.20 24.55 3.25
N ILE A 833 -0.62 23.75 3.95
CA ILE A 833 -0.53 22.29 3.90
C ILE A 833 -0.89 21.79 2.50
N TYR A 834 -1.95 22.32 1.88
CA TYR A 834 -2.36 21.92 0.54
C TYR A 834 -1.27 22.22 -0.49
N GLU A 835 -0.66 23.41 -0.44
CA GLU A 835 0.44 23.80 -1.32
C GLU A 835 1.70 22.94 -1.10
N TYR A 836 2.10 22.72 0.16
CA TYR A 836 3.31 21.96 0.49
C TYR A 836 3.16 20.46 0.24
N TYR A 837 1.95 19.89 0.37
CA TYR A 837 1.71 18.44 0.24
C TYR A 837 1.13 18.04 -1.13
N ALA A 838 0.89 19.00 -2.04
CA ALA A 838 0.17 18.82 -3.30
C ALA A 838 0.67 17.65 -4.18
N SER A 839 1.96 17.31 -4.11
CA SER A 839 2.59 16.35 -5.02
C SER A 839 2.57 14.88 -4.59
N MET A 840 2.03 14.56 -3.42
CA MET A 840 2.19 13.22 -2.82
C MET A 840 0.89 12.42 -2.63
N ASN A 841 -0.27 12.90 -3.11
CA ASN A 841 -1.60 12.39 -2.69
C ASN A 841 -1.82 12.40 -1.16
N SER A 842 -0.92 13.06 -0.42
CA SER A 842 -0.83 13.04 1.04
C SER A 842 -1.96 13.78 1.74
N PHE A 843 -2.52 14.79 1.10
CA PHE A 843 -3.50 15.67 1.70
C PHE A 843 -4.81 14.93 2.06
N ARG A 844 -5.29 14.03 1.19
CA ARG A 844 -6.44 13.16 1.49
C ARG A 844 -6.19 12.25 2.69
N ASN A 845 -4.96 11.75 2.82
CA ASN A 845 -4.57 10.86 3.91
C ASN A 845 -4.64 11.56 5.27
N LEU A 846 -4.33 12.86 5.36
CA LEU A 846 -4.46 13.65 6.59
C LEU A 846 -5.90 13.68 7.13
N PHE A 847 -6.86 14.06 6.29
CA PHE A 847 -8.28 14.08 6.65
C PHE A 847 -8.77 12.68 7.05
N SER A 848 -8.43 11.65 6.28
CA SER A 848 -8.85 10.28 6.59
C SER A 848 -8.23 9.74 7.89
N GLY A 849 -6.96 10.05 8.17
CA GLY A 849 -6.26 9.64 9.37
C GLY A 849 -6.87 10.24 10.63
N LEU A 850 -7.19 11.54 10.60
CA LEU A 850 -7.83 12.25 11.71
C LEU A 850 -9.29 11.81 11.92
N ALA A 851 -10.09 11.73 10.86
CA ALA A 851 -11.48 11.28 10.96
C ALA A 851 -11.61 9.86 11.51
N ASN A 852 -10.63 9.00 11.23
CA ASN A 852 -10.55 7.67 11.83
C ASN A 852 -10.29 7.67 13.33
N ARG A 853 -9.92 8.80 13.95
CA ARG A 853 -9.71 8.96 15.39
C ARG A 853 -10.80 9.78 16.09
N PHE A 854 -11.80 10.26 15.35
CA PHE A 854 -12.87 11.05 15.95
C PHE A 854 -13.78 10.19 16.83
N THR A 855 -14.01 10.69 18.05
CA THR A 855 -14.86 10.06 19.07
C THR A 855 -15.90 11.02 19.64
N LYS A 856 -15.86 12.30 19.24
CA LYS A 856 -16.75 13.35 19.74
C LYS A 856 -17.55 13.98 18.59
N LYS A 857 -18.85 14.22 18.82
CA LYS A 857 -19.72 14.97 17.89
C LYS A 857 -19.18 16.37 17.54
N GLN A 858 -18.52 17.04 18.48
CA GLN A 858 -17.91 18.35 18.25
C GLN A 858 -16.89 18.34 17.09
N GLN A 859 -16.15 17.23 16.90
CA GLN A 859 -15.15 17.11 15.84
C GLN A 859 -15.82 17.03 14.46
N THR A 860 -16.93 16.29 14.35
CA THR A 860 -17.71 16.21 13.10
C THR A 860 -18.43 17.51 12.79
N ASP A 861 -18.96 18.19 13.81
CA ASP A 861 -19.60 19.50 13.63
C ASP A 861 -18.57 20.52 13.11
N LYS A 862 -17.36 20.55 13.69
CA LYS A 862 -16.26 21.41 13.24
C LYS A 862 -15.80 21.11 11.80
N LEU A 863 -15.71 19.83 11.43
CA LEU A 863 -15.36 19.44 10.05
C LEU A 863 -16.45 19.85 9.05
N SER A 864 -17.73 19.68 9.43
CA SER A 864 -18.86 20.14 8.62
C SER A 864 -18.84 21.66 8.44
N ASP A 865 -18.58 22.41 9.52
CA ASP A 865 -18.50 23.87 9.46
C ASP A 865 -17.35 24.34 8.56
N PHE A 866 -16.19 23.67 8.59
CA PHE A 866 -15.09 23.94 7.67
C PHE A 866 -15.48 23.75 6.21
N ILE A 867 -16.15 22.64 5.88
CA ILE A 867 -16.58 22.35 4.51
C ILE A 867 -17.58 23.39 4.01
N GLU A 868 -18.57 23.77 4.83
CA GLU A 868 -19.66 24.63 4.37
C GLU A 868 -19.34 26.13 4.43
N ASN A 869 -18.39 26.55 5.28
CA ASN A 869 -18.11 27.97 5.50
C ASN A 869 -16.73 28.44 5.00
N THR A 870 -15.87 27.57 4.48
CA THR A 870 -14.56 27.98 3.91
C THR A 870 -14.75 28.47 2.47
N PRO A 871 -14.50 29.77 2.16
CA PRO A 871 -14.69 30.29 0.81
C PRO A 871 -13.69 29.70 -0.17
N ASN A 872 -14.13 29.33 -1.38
CA ASN A 872 -13.29 28.82 -2.46
C ASN A 872 -12.46 27.57 -2.11
N LEU A 873 -12.99 26.68 -1.28
CA LEU A 873 -12.36 25.40 -0.96
C LEU A 873 -12.06 24.60 -2.24
N PRO A 874 -10.82 24.14 -2.50
CA PRO A 874 -10.52 23.36 -3.69
C PRO A 874 -11.33 22.05 -3.71
N GLU A 875 -11.80 21.62 -4.90
CA GLU A 875 -12.66 20.43 -5.06
C GLU A 875 -12.03 19.14 -4.49
N SER A 876 -10.71 19.00 -4.65
CA SER A 876 -9.93 17.88 -4.10
C SER A 876 -9.94 17.86 -2.55
N VAL A 877 -9.82 19.05 -1.94
CA VAL A 877 -9.90 19.25 -0.48
C VAL A 877 -11.30 18.97 0.02
N GLU A 878 -12.32 19.53 -0.65
CA GLU A 878 -13.72 19.32 -0.30
C GLU A 878 -14.10 17.83 -0.36
N THR A 879 -13.70 17.14 -1.44
CA THR A 879 -13.95 15.70 -1.61
C THR A 879 -13.30 14.87 -0.51
N ALA A 880 -12.03 15.16 -0.18
CA ALA A 880 -11.33 14.50 0.91
C ALA A 880 -12.00 14.75 2.28
N ALA A 881 -12.35 16.00 2.57
CA ALA A 881 -13.00 16.39 3.82
C ALA A 881 -14.40 15.79 3.97
N ARG A 882 -15.21 15.75 2.90
CA ARG A 882 -16.54 15.10 2.91
C ARG A 882 -16.43 13.59 3.10
N GLY A 883 -15.47 12.93 2.46
CA GLY A 883 -15.20 11.50 2.68
C GLY A 883 -14.79 11.20 4.12
N ALA A 884 -13.96 12.07 4.70
CA ALA A 884 -13.56 11.99 6.10
C ALA A 884 -14.73 12.24 7.05
N LEU A 885 -15.60 13.22 6.78
CA LEU A 885 -16.80 13.48 7.56
C LEU A 885 -17.76 12.28 7.56
N SER A 886 -17.99 11.67 6.39
CA SER A 886 -18.80 10.45 6.28
C SER A 886 -18.22 9.30 7.12
N THR A 887 -16.89 9.12 7.07
CA THR A 887 -16.18 8.12 7.89
C THR A 887 -16.35 8.39 9.38
N ALA A 888 -16.16 9.65 9.82
CA ALA A 888 -16.27 10.03 11.22
C ALA A 888 -17.70 9.87 11.76
N LEU A 889 -18.73 10.24 10.98
CA LEU A 889 -20.13 10.06 11.37
C LEU A 889 -20.49 8.58 11.53
N ASN A 890 -20.06 7.72 10.61
CA ASN A 890 -20.25 6.27 10.72
C ASN A 890 -19.52 5.70 11.94
N ASN A 891 -18.32 6.21 12.26
CA ASN A 891 -17.59 5.80 13.46
C ASN A 891 -18.36 6.19 14.73
N LEU A 892 -18.92 7.40 14.83
CA LEU A 892 -19.68 7.84 16.01
C LEU A 892 -20.90 6.93 16.29
N GLU A 893 -21.62 6.49 15.25
CA GLU A 893 -22.75 5.56 15.41
C GLU A 893 -22.29 4.21 16.00
N ILE A 894 -21.16 3.68 15.52
CA ILE A 894 -20.58 2.43 16.03
C ILE A 894 -20.13 2.59 17.49
N ILE A 895 -19.56 3.75 17.85
CA ILE A 895 -19.08 4.05 19.20
C ILE A 895 -20.21 3.97 20.22
N GLU A 896 -21.41 4.48 19.91
CA GLU A 896 -22.55 4.45 20.84
C GLU A 896 -22.93 3.02 21.25
N GLN A 897 -23.00 2.09 20.29
CA GLN A 897 -23.30 0.68 20.57
C GLN A 897 -22.14 -0.02 21.29
N PHE A 898 -20.92 0.23 20.83
CA PHE A 898 -19.70 -0.33 21.40
C PHE A 898 -19.51 0.06 22.88
N GLU A 899 -19.60 1.34 23.21
CA GLU A 899 -19.45 1.83 24.59
C GLU A 899 -20.57 1.33 25.50
N LYS A 900 -21.79 1.19 24.99
CA LYS A 900 -22.89 0.61 25.76
C LYS A 900 -22.58 -0.84 26.19
N GLU A 901 -22.10 -1.69 25.28
CA GLU A 901 -21.74 -3.07 25.63
C GLU A 901 -20.56 -3.16 26.60
N LEU A 902 -19.53 -2.34 26.37
CA LEU A 902 -18.36 -2.34 27.25
C LEU A 902 -18.66 -1.77 28.64
N SER A 903 -19.52 -0.76 28.74
CA SER A 903 -19.94 -0.21 30.04
C SER A 903 -20.63 -1.28 30.91
N GLN A 904 -21.44 -2.14 30.30
CA GLN A 904 -22.07 -3.28 30.96
C GLN A 904 -21.04 -4.35 31.34
N TYR A 905 -20.14 -4.70 30.41
CA TYR A 905 -19.12 -5.71 30.64
C TYR A 905 -18.16 -5.34 31.79
N PHE A 906 -17.71 -4.09 31.84
CA PHE A 906 -16.81 -3.60 32.89
C PHE A 906 -17.53 -3.08 34.14
N ASN A 907 -18.87 -3.12 34.16
CA ASN A 907 -19.71 -2.61 35.25
C ASN A 907 -19.38 -1.14 35.61
N VAL A 908 -19.09 -0.33 34.61
CA VAL A 908 -18.87 1.11 34.76
C VAL A 908 -20.17 1.82 34.39
N GLY A 909 -20.82 2.46 35.37
CA GLY A 909 -22.11 3.13 35.14
C GLY A 909 -22.01 4.13 33.98
N SER A 910 -22.94 4.03 33.02
CA SER A 910 -22.99 4.89 31.84
C SER A 910 -22.95 6.36 32.25
N ALA A 911 -22.01 7.14 31.70
CA ALA A 911 -22.15 8.60 31.73
C ALA A 911 -23.52 8.95 31.16
N SER A 912 -24.27 9.77 31.88
CA SER A 912 -25.64 10.12 31.52
C SER A 912 -25.70 10.73 30.12
N SER A 913 -26.23 10.00 29.14
CA SER A 913 -26.92 10.64 28.04
C SER A 913 -28.21 11.22 28.62
N ALA A 914 -28.31 12.54 28.70
CA ALA A 914 -29.60 13.19 28.90
C ALA A 914 -30.55 12.63 27.83
N GLU A 915 -31.63 11.96 28.26
CA GLU A 915 -32.74 11.63 27.37
C GLU A 915 -33.25 12.95 26.75
N PRO A 916 -33.24 13.14 25.42
CA PRO A 916 -34.25 13.99 24.85
C PRO A 916 -35.56 13.24 25.02
N ALA A 917 -36.52 13.86 25.71
CA ALA A 917 -37.85 13.33 25.94
C ALA A 917 -38.40 12.64 24.68
N ARG A 918 -38.55 11.32 24.75
CA ARG A 918 -39.34 10.56 23.76
C ARG A 918 -40.79 11.02 23.90
N LEU A 919 -41.24 11.92 23.02
CA LEU A 919 -42.65 12.06 22.75
C LEU A 919 -43.08 10.78 22.00
N GLY A 920 -43.76 9.88 22.70
CA GLY A 920 -44.28 8.66 22.11
C GLY A 920 -45.31 8.96 21.02
N PHE A 921 -45.03 8.53 19.80
CA PHE A 921 -46.07 8.21 18.83
C PHE A 921 -46.03 6.72 18.54
N ALA A 922 -46.86 5.98 19.29
CA ALA A 922 -47.22 4.62 18.96
C ALA A 922 -48.12 4.63 17.72
N THR A 923 -47.70 3.84 16.73
CA THR A 923 -48.52 3.04 15.80
C THR A 923 -50.04 3.21 15.89
N THR A 924 -50.66 3.81 14.88
CA THR A 924 -51.96 3.38 14.31
C THR A 924 -52.32 4.17 13.06
N VAL A 925 -51.84 3.76 11.88
CA VAL A 925 -52.56 3.99 10.61
C VAL A 925 -52.27 2.84 9.64
N THR A 926 -52.85 1.68 9.92
CA THR A 926 -53.37 0.83 8.85
C THR A 926 -54.89 1.01 8.91
N THR A 927 -55.54 1.21 7.76
CA THR A 927 -56.99 1.39 7.58
C THR A 927 -57.54 2.83 7.64
N LEU A 928 -57.28 3.66 6.61
CA LEU A 928 -58.30 4.60 6.07
C LEU A 928 -57.92 5.25 4.70
N MET A 929 -57.45 4.46 3.72
CA MET A 929 -57.30 4.91 2.31
C MET A 929 -58.29 4.20 1.38
N VAL A 930 -59.58 4.23 1.70
CA VAL A 930 -60.65 3.78 0.78
C VAL A 930 -61.80 4.80 0.61
N LEU A 931 -61.85 5.92 1.34
CA LEU A 931 -63.07 6.75 1.34
C LEU A 931 -62.91 8.28 1.23
N LEU A 932 -61.86 8.81 0.61
CA LEU A 932 -61.85 10.23 0.21
C LEU A 932 -61.24 10.47 -1.18
N TYR A 933 -61.59 9.60 -2.14
CA TYR A 933 -61.55 9.92 -3.58
C TYR A 933 -62.98 10.31 -4.02
N LYS A 934 -63.52 11.40 -3.46
CA LYS A 934 -64.70 12.13 -3.95
C LYS A 934 -64.76 13.49 -3.27
N ALA A 935 -64.63 14.53 -4.10
CA ALA A 935 -64.69 15.97 -3.80
C ALA A 935 -63.43 16.54 -3.12
N PHE A 936 -62.37 16.82 -3.89
CA PHE A 936 -62.16 18.06 -4.64
C PHE A 936 -60.88 17.96 -5.47
#